data_AF-A0A9P5ZUR4-F1
#
_entry.id   AF-A0A9P5ZUR4-F1
#
_cell.length_a   1.000
_cell.length_b   1.000
_cell.length_c   1.000
_cell.angle_alpha   90.00
_cell.angle_beta   90.00
_cell.angle_gamma   90.00
#
_symmetry.space_group_name_H-M   'P 1'
#
loop_
_entity.id
_entity.type
_entity.pdbx_description
1 polymer ?
#
loop_
_entity_poly.entity_id
_entity_poly.type
_entity_poly.pdbx_seq_one_letter_code
_entity_poly.pdbx_strand_id
1 'polypeptide(L)'
;MGSNVGSSLNSHFSEFFGTNVERYMDEQFNQLDMPGGDDFYDITTILSEGSQEMEDGSLLMTEGFELQQAMNAFEIGEPRLDTGMRSESDMKPPFNPLTLLLPGEVCWIMDRSFSYEMLWHNGNCLPHSVLTIQYVHRLSDMDPELLYLRSAVVQEDAERPLELITVVLRSFMSGLMKSCDLSWRRLNEGSTREMEDWQSDKCEVSFLEGVPLVYLQTKLDEADFWLEHSYKVPQQWREPLRARVRLRNVYLQMLGLDVHKDPHKLQNLLSTAKQHLTTIRNYPSPEPSPTSPAHLAFDPHLARLLTCSVPLRILDIPHIIVTWDSLTRFLDDWMEIGKLSSAQNLATWELAGTLQSYSRSPTPAYLRSTAQLTFYDGLLVLHDFMPSWVVERFFLETMGIRYNILSQAIRERWKGDDGPPFAEMERHFTKVITPQLQSHWNNVPRRRRSLAKLLLPWHKLYDLVVGMIGRLDTTDETGLILRQIPNAALSWRLAVIREVIFSGFQLDLYTSEERAFAYFFAAQTIEKHISCLEQLSGVVPAGTPTRMEIDFNVQYLTALQLISMALFSVVTRLMSFEPQRLELNFIRRYKWAFLPEYDSITTRDAARPEFSSFLPACREILEDIYFSPSDNIRLARKVLSDLIMQPCHTNYWYSERTKFIRDTIRACDSLDALPSTTAGIRAFDIGLLLWDPTLNHPWFPTLSSQGARSRRRQPARPDVAIVIRSAES
;
A
#
# COMPACT_ATOMS: atom_id res chain seq x y z
N MET A 1 -51.80 -43.86 27.54
CA MET A 1 -52.11 -42.78 28.50
C MET A 1 -50.97 -41.78 28.37
N GLY A 2 -51.08 -40.57 27.85
CA GLY A 2 -52.20 -39.70 27.57
C GLY A 2 -51.69 -38.27 27.80
N SER A 3 -51.76 -37.43 26.76
CA SER A 3 -51.83 -35.95 26.78
C SER A 3 -50.64 -35.07 27.23
N ASN A 4 -50.44 -34.03 26.40
CA ASN A 4 -49.97 -32.66 26.70
C ASN A 4 -48.48 -32.37 26.86
N VAL A 5 -47.78 -32.15 25.73
CA VAL A 5 -46.71 -31.15 25.61
C VAL A 5 -46.79 -30.53 24.21
N GLY A 6 -47.80 -29.69 24.00
CA GLY A 6 -48.06 -29.06 22.70
C GLY A 6 -48.82 -27.75 22.90
N SER A 7 -48.29 -26.83 23.72
CA SER A 7 -48.89 -25.50 23.89
C SER A 7 -47.96 -24.40 24.44
N SER A 8 -46.64 -24.60 24.55
CA SER A 8 -45.76 -23.57 25.15
C SER A 8 -44.82 -22.83 24.19
N LEU A 9 -44.92 -23.06 22.88
CA LEU A 9 -44.11 -22.33 21.88
C LEU A 9 -44.90 -21.21 21.17
N ASN A 10 -46.23 -21.23 21.19
CA ASN A 10 -47.07 -20.19 20.58
C ASN A 10 -47.40 -19.01 21.50
N SER A 11 -47.11 -19.06 22.80
CA SER A 11 -47.45 -17.99 23.74
C SER A 11 -46.35 -16.96 23.97
N HIS A 12 -45.14 -17.17 23.43
CA HIS A 12 -44.02 -16.21 23.58
C HIS A 12 -43.76 -15.35 22.34
N PHE A 13 -44.42 -15.63 21.21
CA PHE A 13 -44.35 -14.78 20.02
C PHE A 13 -45.37 -13.63 20.02
N SER A 14 -46.48 -13.73 20.77
CA SER A 14 -47.56 -12.73 20.77
C SER A 14 -47.43 -11.64 21.84
N GLU A 15 -46.43 -11.69 22.73
CA GLU A 15 -46.25 -10.69 23.79
C GLU A 15 -45.28 -9.55 23.43
N PHE A 16 -44.62 -9.61 22.26
CA PHE A 16 -43.60 -8.63 21.87
C PHE A 16 -44.07 -7.54 20.89
N PHE A 17 -45.24 -7.68 20.26
CA PHE A 17 -45.79 -6.68 19.34
C PHE A 17 -47.13 -6.16 19.86
N GLY A 18 -47.20 -4.84 20.09
CA GLY A 18 -48.45 -4.19 20.49
C GLY A 18 -49.53 -4.37 19.42
N THR A 19 -50.74 -4.72 19.87
CA THR A 19 -51.94 -5.11 19.10
C THR A 19 -52.43 -4.15 17.99
N ASN A 20 -51.77 -3.02 17.75
CA ASN A 20 -52.05 -2.11 16.63
C ASN A 20 -51.05 -2.23 15.47
N VAL A 21 -49.88 -2.86 15.68
CA VAL A 21 -48.90 -3.15 14.61
C VAL A 21 -49.27 -4.45 13.87
N GLU A 22 -49.80 -5.45 14.59
CA GLU A 22 -50.29 -6.70 13.99
C GLU A 22 -51.41 -6.46 12.99
N ARG A 23 -52.38 -5.58 13.26
CA ARG A 23 -53.45 -5.27 12.29
C ARG A 23 -52.97 -4.52 11.06
N TYR A 24 -51.96 -3.66 11.19
CA TYR A 24 -51.41 -2.90 10.06
C TYR A 24 -50.43 -3.73 9.23
N MET A 25 -49.76 -4.72 9.84
CA MET A 25 -48.94 -5.69 9.14
C MET A 25 -49.77 -6.82 8.53
N ASP A 26 -50.81 -7.34 9.19
CA ASP A 26 -51.69 -8.39 8.62
C ASP A 26 -52.50 -7.89 7.40
N GLU A 27 -52.88 -6.61 7.36
CA GLU A 27 -53.55 -6.02 6.19
C GLU A 27 -52.60 -5.73 5.02
N GLN A 28 -51.29 -5.56 5.26
CA GLN A 28 -50.28 -5.39 4.19
C GLN A 28 -49.59 -6.70 3.77
N PHE A 29 -49.46 -7.69 4.65
CA PHE A 29 -48.89 -9.00 4.33
C PHE A 29 -49.85 -9.89 3.52
N ASN A 30 -51.18 -9.68 3.62
CA ASN A 30 -52.16 -10.37 2.77
C ASN A 30 -52.21 -9.85 1.31
N GLN A 31 -51.40 -8.85 0.93
CA GLN A 31 -51.32 -8.31 -0.43
C GLN A 31 -49.91 -8.33 -1.04
N LEU A 32 -48.93 -8.93 -0.36
CA LEU A 32 -47.63 -9.23 -0.97
C LEU A 32 -47.75 -10.59 -1.65
N ASP A 33 -47.83 -10.60 -2.99
CA ASP A 33 -47.55 -11.79 -3.80
C ASP A 33 -46.30 -12.45 -3.20
N MET A 34 -46.45 -13.70 -2.72
CA MET A 34 -45.30 -14.50 -2.28
C MET A 34 -44.25 -14.44 -3.40
N PRO A 35 -42.97 -14.13 -3.10
CA PRO A 35 -41.95 -14.01 -4.14
C PRO A 35 -41.83 -15.35 -4.90
N GLY A 36 -42.48 -15.42 -6.06
CA GLY A 36 -42.56 -16.57 -6.98
C GLY A 36 -43.97 -17.11 -7.33
N GLY A 37 -45.06 -16.51 -6.83
CA GLY A 37 -46.44 -16.81 -7.25
C GLY A 37 -47.19 -17.85 -6.40
N ASP A 38 -48.27 -18.42 -6.95
CA ASP A 38 -49.21 -19.32 -6.24
C ASP A 38 -48.78 -20.81 -6.22
N ASP A 39 -47.75 -21.18 -6.99
CA ASP A 39 -47.32 -22.57 -7.23
C ASP A 39 -46.21 -23.05 -6.26
N PHE A 40 -46.30 -22.70 -4.97
CA PHE A 40 -45.36 -23.19 -3.95
C PHE A 40 -45.92 -24.34 -3.13
N TYR A 41 -45.08 -25.35 -2.88
CA TYR A 41 -45.37 -26.47 -1.98
C TYR A 41 -44.43 -26.39 -0.78
N ASP A 42 -44.98 -26.43 0.43
CA ASP A 42 -44.21 -26.56 1.66
C ASP A 42 -43.58 -27.97 1.72
N ILE A 43 -42.25 -28.02 1.79
CA ILE A 43 -41.45 -29.25 1.87
C ILE A 43 -40.70 -29.39 3.20
N THR A 44 -41.00 -28.56 4.21
CA THR A 44 -40.28 -28.57 5.49
C THR A 44 -40.35 -29.92 6.18
N THR A 45 -41.50 -30.61 6.14
CA THR A 45 -41.66 -31.96 6.70
C THR A 45 -40.74 -32.97 6.02
N ILE A 46 -40.68 -32.95 4.68
CA ILE A 46 -39.84 -33.88 3.89
C ILE A 46 -38.36 -33.70 4.25
N LEU A 47 -37.89 -32.45 4.33
CA LEU A 47 -36.50 -32.15 4.70
C LEU A 47 -36.18 -32.55 6.14
N SER A 48 -37.12 -32.32 7.07
CA SER A 48 -36.93 -32.69 8.48
C SER A 48 -36.88 -34.20 8.67
N GLU A 49 -37.79 -34.96 8.06
CA GLU A 49 -37.79 -36.43 8.13
C GLU A 49 -36.53 -37.01 7.47
N GLY A 50 -36.17 -36.55 6.26
CA GLY A 50 -34.96 -36.98 5.58
C GLY A 50 -33.68 -36.70 6.36
N SER A 51 -33.61 -35.56 7.07
CA SER A 51 -32.46 -35.23 7.94
C SER A 51 -32.33 -36.15 9.15
N GLN A 52 -33.42 -36.72 9.66
CA GLN A 52 -33.40 -37.66 10.80
C GLN A 52 -32.90 -39.05 10.40
N GLU A 53 -33.03 -39.41 9.12
CA GLU A 53 -32.52 -40.66 8.55
C GLU A 53 -31.01 -40.61 8.23
N MET A 54 -30.39 -39.43 8.27
CA MET A 54 -28.97 -39.26 7.99
C MET A 54 -28.09 -39.74 9.15
N GLU A 55 -26.96 -40.36 8.83
CA GLU A 55 -25.94 -40.73 9.84
C GLU A 55 -25.22 -39.48 10.36
N ASP A 56 -24.85 -39.47 11.65
CA ASP A 56 -24.08 -38.39 12.25
C ASP A 56 -22.77 -38.15 11.49
N GLY A 57 -22.52 -36.90 11.10
CA GLY A 57 -21.34 -36.51 10.32
C GLY A 57 -21.46 -36.71 8.81
N SER A 58 -22.61 -37.22 8.31
CA SER A 58 -22.90 -37.23 6.89
C SER A 58 -23.36 -35.86 6.39
N LEU A 59 -23.02 -35.54 5.14
CA LEU A 59 -23.37 -34.28 4.46
C LEU A 59 -23.92 -34.61 3.07
N LEU A 60 -25.11 -34.09 2.76
CA LEU A 60 -25.65 -34.12 1.41
C LEU A 60 -25.15 -32.88 0.66
N MET A 61 -24.34 -33.10 -0.37
CA MET A 61 -23.77 -32.04 -1.18
C MET A 61 -23.97 -32.37 -2.67
N THR A 62 -24.06 -31.33 -3.49
CA THR A 62 -24.03 -31.48 -4.94
C THR A 62 -22.68 -32.05 -5.38
N GLU A 63 -22.70 -32.91 -6.40
CA GLU A 63 -21.49 -33.43 -7.01
C GLU A 63 -20.55 -32.29 -7.45
N GLY A 64 -19.28 -32.34 -7.02
CA GLY A 64 -18.27 -31.33 -7.32
C GLY A 64 -18.22 -30.12 -6.38
N PHE A 65 -19.13 -30.01 -5.40
CA PHE A 65 -19.01 -29.00 -4.33
C PHE A 65 -17.98 -29.45 -3.28
N GLU A 66 -17.10 -28.55 -2.87
CA GLU A 66 -16.07 -28.84 -1.85
C GLU A 66 -16.36 -28.08 -0.54
N LEU A 67 -16.19 -28.73 0.62
CA LEU A 67 -16.40 -28.09 1.93
C LEU A 67 -15.53 -26.83 2.15
N GLN A 68 -14.38 -26.74 1.48
CA GLN A 68 -13.54 -25.54 1.54
C GLN A 68 -14.26 -24.31 0.96
N GLN A 69 -15.17 -24.50 0.00
CA GLN A 69 -15.98 -23.42 -0.57
C GLN A 69 -17.05 -22.93 0.43
N ALA A 70 -17.55 -23.82 1.30
CA ALA A 70 -18.50 -23.48 2.34
C ALA A 70 -17.88 -22.66 3.49
N MET A 71 -16.54 -22.66 3.65
CA MET A 71 -15.87 -21.91 4.73
C MET A 71 -16.05 -20.39 4.66
N ASN A 72 -16.45 -19.86 3.50
CA ASN A 72 -16.72 -18.43 3.31
C ASN A 72 -18.23 -18.09 3.33
N ALA A 73 -19.09 -19.05 3.69
CA ALA A 73 -20.53 -18.84 3.74
C ALA A 73 -20.92 -17.89 4.88
N PHE A 74 -21.98 -17.12 4.66
CA PHE A 74 -22.63 -16.35 5.71
C PHE A 74 -23.58 -17.23 6.52
N GLU A 75 -23.64 -16.99 7.83
CA GLU A 75 -24.56 -17.64 8.74
C GLU A 75 -25.69 -16.67 9.10
N ILE A 76 -26.91 -17.00 8.69
CA ILE A 76 -28.12 -16.22 9.02
C ILE A 76 -28.42 -16.41 10.50
N GLY A 77 -28.76 -15.32 11.20
CA GLY A 77 -29.04 -15.34 12.63
C GLY A 77 -27.80 -15.20 13.54
N GLU A 78 -26.58 -15.17 12.99
CA GLU A 78 -25.37 -14.84 13.75
C GLU A 78 -25.09 -13.32 13.65
N PRO A 79 -25.13 -12.54 14.76
CA PRO A 79 -25.06 -11.07 14.72
C PRO A 79 -23.83 -10.46 14.05
N ARG A 80 -22.74 -11.24 13.93
CA ARG A 80 -21.47 -10.79 13.33
C ARG A 80 -21.36 -11.09 11.83
N LEU A 81 -22.15 -12.04 11.33
CA LEU A 81 -22.09 -12.52 9.96
C LEU A 81 -23.34 -12.12 9.18
N ASP A 82 -24.48 -12.07 9.85
CA ASP A 82 -25.76 -11.66 9.29
C ASP A 82 -25.86 -10.13 9.26
N THR A 83 -25.56 -9.56 8.09
CA THR A 83 -25.71 -8.11 7.86
C THR A 83 -27.17 -7.68 7.91
N GLY A 84 -28.13 -8.58 7.69
CA GLY A 84 -29.57 -8.31 7.71
C GLY A 84 -30.14 -8.18 9.13
N MET A 85 -29.42 -8.64 10.16
CA MET A 85 -29.86 -8.52 11.55
C MET A 85 -29.85 -7.05 12.00
N ARG A 86 -30.95 -6.59 12.61
CA ARG A 86 -31.10 -5.21 13.12
C ARG A 86 -31.24 -5.25 14.62
N SER A 87 -30.40 -4.52 15.34
CA SER A 87 -30.67 -4.16 16.74
C SER A 87 -31.67 -3.01 16.80
N GLU A 88 -32.49 -2.95 17.85
CA GLU A 88 -33.38 -1.80 18.13
C GLU A 88 -32.60 -0.49 18.23
N SER A 89 -31.34 -0.54 18.69
CA SER A 89 -30.42 0.61 18.73
C SER A 89 -30.05 1.16 17.36
N ASP A 90 -30.21 0.37 16.29
CA ASP A 90 -29.73 0.67 14.94
C ASP A 90 -30.87 1.18 14.03
N MET A 91 -32.07 1.36 14.60
CA MET A 91 -33.23 1.91 13.92
C MET A 91 -33.14 3.44 13.87
N LYS A 92 -32.67 3.95 12.73
CA LYS A 92 -32.72 5.38 12.40
C LYS A 92 -34.07 5.75 11.77
N PRO A 93 -34.53 7.00 11.93
CA PRO A 93 -35.68 7.49 11.17
C PRO A 93 -35.41 7.43 9.66
N PRO A 94 -36.46 7.33 8.82
CA PRO A 94 -36.29 7.29 7.38
C PRO A 94 -35.57 8.53 6.87
N PHE A 95 -34.54 8.34 6.04
CA PHE A 95 -33.78 9.43 5.45
C PHE A 95 -34.54 10.07 4.29
N ASN A 96 -34.80 11.37 4.39
CA ASN A 96 -35.36 12.17 3.30
C ASN A 96 -34.26 13.08 2.71
N PRO A 97 -33.86 12.89 1.43
CA PRO A 97 -32.78 13.66 0.80
C PRO A 97 -33.11 15.14 0.60
N LEU A 98 -34.37 15.57 0.73
CA LEU A 98 -34.80 16.97 0.55
C LEU A 98 -35.01 17.70 1.88
N THR A 99 -34.61 17.11 3.00
CA THR A 99 -34.71 17.74 4.32
C THR A 99 -33.84 18.99 4.37
N LEU A 100 -34.44 20.16 4.59
CA LEU A 100 -33.75 21.45 4.52
C LEU A 100 -32.59 21.58 5.53
N LEU A 101 -31.44 22.05 5.05
CA LEU A 101 -30.19 22.16 5.81
C LEU A 101 -29.71 23.60 5.91
N LEU A 102 -29.04 23.91 7.02
CA LEU A 102 -28.28 25.15 7.19
C LEU A 102 -26.97 25.10 6.37
N PRO A 103 -26.43 26.24 5.91
CA PRO A 103 -25.14 26.29 5.23
C PRO A 103 -23.98 25.62 5.98
N GLY A 104 -23.95 25.74 7.32
CA GLY A 104 -22.94 25.10 8.17
C GLY A 104 -23.07 23.59 8.23
N GLU A 105 -24.30 23.07 8.22
CA GLU A 105 -24.59 21.62 8.16
C GLU A 105 -24.13 21.04 6.82
N VAL A 106 -24.34 21.76 5.71
CA VAL A 106 -23.85 21.37 4.39
C VAL A 106 -22.32 21.31 4.34
N CYS A 107 -21.63 22.31 4.91
CA CYS A 107 -20.17 22.27 5.05
C CYS A 107 -19.71 21.03 5.83
N TRP A 108 -20.38 20.71 6.94
CA TRP A 108 -20.06 19.55 7.77
C TRP A 108 -20.24 18.23 7.00
N ILE A 109 -21.33 18.09 6.22
CA ILE A 109 -21.57 16.90 5.40
C ILE A 109 -20.46 16.76 4.34
N MET A 110 -20.08 17.84 3.66
CA MET A 110 -19.00 17.82 2.65
C MET A 110 -17.65 17.42 3.26
N ASP A 111 -17.32 17.96 4.44
CA ASP A 111 -16.09 17.68 5.18
C ASP A 111 -16.03 16.21 5.65
N ARG A 112 -17.16 15.69 6.16
CA ARG A 112 -17.28 14.27 6.52
C ARG A 112 -17.21 13.35 5.30
N SER A 113 -17.73 13.77 4.15
CA SER A 113 -17.64 13.00 2.90
C SER A 113 -16.19 12.79 2.45
N PHE A 114 -15.34 13.81 2.56
CA PHE A 114 -13.89 13.65 2.34
C PHE A 114 -13.25 12.67 3.33
N SER A 115 -13.74 12.61 4.57
CA SER A 115 -13.23 11.66 5.58
C SER A 115 -13.51 10.22 5.15
N TYR A 116 -14.72 9.94 4.67
CA TYR A 116 -15.09 8.62 4.13
C TYR A 116 -14.31 8.25 2.86
N GLU A 117 -14.10 9.20 1.96
CA GLU A 117 -13.28 9.00 0.76
C GLU A 117 -11.81 8.69 1.11
N MET A 118 -11.22 9.40 2.08
CA MET A 118 -9.86 9.11 2.55
C MET A 118 -9.77 7.77 3.29
N LEU A 119 -10.82 7.34 4.00
CA LEU A 119 -10.89 6.00 4.58
C LEU A 119 -10.86 4.91 3.49
N TRP A 120 -11.58 5.10 2.38
CA TRP A 120 -11.53 4.18 1.25
C TRP A 120 -10.14 4.15 0.60
N HIS A 121 -9.51 5.30 0.37
CA HIS A 121 -8.14 5.37 -0.16
C HIS A 121 -7.08 4.72 0.75
N ASN A 122 -7.37 4.61 2.05
CA ASN A 122 -6.56 3.89 3.03
C ASN A 122 -6.83 2.37 3.05
N GLY A 123 -7.62 1.83 2.12
CA GLY A 123 -7.84 0.40 1.93
C GLY A 123 -9.12 -0.15 2.58
N ASN A 124 -9.97 0.69 3.17
CA ASN A 124 -11.28 0.23 3.69
C ASN A 124 -12.26 -0.06 2.54
N CYS A 125 -13.27 -0.89 2.79
CA CYS A 125 -14.27 -1.24 1.78
C CYS A 125 -15.24 -0.08 1.51
N LEU A 126 -15.72 0.04 0.27
CA LEU A 126 -16.74 1.02 -0.13
C LEU A 126 -18.03 0.95 0.71
N PRO A 127 -18.60 -0.25 1.00
CA PRO A 127 -19.80 -0.40 1.84
C PRO A 127 -19.67 0.17 3.25
N HIS A 128 -18.46 0.11 3.81
CA HIS A 128 -18.15 0.58 5.15
C HIS A 128 -17.70 2.06 5.18
N SER A 129 -17.48 2.66 4.02
CA SER A 129 -16.95 4.01 3.89
C SER A 129 -17.87 4.91 3.07
N VAL A 130 -17.56 5.19 1.81
CA VAL A 130 -18.30 6.14 0.95
C VAL A 130 -19.76 5.75 0.79
N LEU A 131 -20.07 4.45 0.71
CA LEU A 131 -21.45 3.99 0.54
C LEU A 131 -22.29 4.11 1.82
N THR A 132 -21.72 4.49 2.97
CA THR A 132 -22.50 4.83 4.17
C THR A 132 -23.18 6.20 4.06
N ILE A 133 -22.79 7.01 3.06
CA ILE A 133 -23.35 8.34 2.81
C ILE A 133 -24.70 8.18 2.11
N GLN A 134 -25.80 8.52 2.79
CA GLN A 134 -27.16 8.31 2.26
C GLN A 134 -27.43 9.09 0.96
N TYR A 135 -26.85 10.28 0.81
CA TYR A 135 -27.06 11.13 -0.37
C TYR A 135 -26.60 10.51 -1.69
N VAL A 136 -25.58 9.65 -1.67
CA VAL A 136 -25.04 9.06 -2.91
C VAL A 136 -26.00 8.05 -3.56
N HIS A 137 -26.90 7.47 -2.76
CA HIS A 137 -27.95 6.55 -3.20
C HIS A 137 -29.22 7.27 -3.67
N ARG A 138 -29.31 8.59 -3.41
CA ARG A 138 -30.50 9.41 -3.64
C ARG A 138 -30.23 10.59 -4.59
N LEU A 139 -29.19 10.49 -5.42
CA LEU A 139 -28.81 11.55 -6.34
C LEU A 139 -29.98 11.98 -7.23
N SER A 140 -30.70 11.04 -7.84
CA SER A 140 -31.86 11.32 -8.71
C SER A 140 -33.01 12.00 -7.99
N ASP A 141 -33.21 11.76 -6.70
CA ASP A 141 -34.29 12.38 -5.92
C ASP A 141 -34.02 13.86 -5.63
N MET A 142 -32.76 14.30 -5.73
CA MET A 142 -32.36 15.70 -5.57
C MET A 142 -32.42 16.51 -6.88
N ASP A 143 -32.92 15.94 -7.99
CA ASP A 143 -32.90 16.60 -9.30
C ASP A 143 -33.89 17.74 -9.39
N PRO A 144 -33.46 19.01 -9.59
CA PRO A 144 -34.38 20.10 -9.81
C PRO A 144 -35.40 19.82 -10.92
N GLU A 145 -34.99 19.18 -12.02
CA GLU A 145 -35.87 18.90 -13.16
C GLU A 145 -36.91 17.83 -12.82
N LEU A 146 -36.52 16.77 -12.11
CA LEU A 146 -37.46 15.72 -11.69
C LEU A 146 -38.38 16.18 -10.56
N LEU A 147 -37.92 17.07 -9.67
CA LEU A 147 -38.76 17.65 -8.62
C LEU A 147 -39.91 18.47 -9.20
N TYR A 148 -39.64 19.25 -10.26
CA TYR A 148 -40.66 19.99 -10.97
C TYR A 148 -41.72 19.05 -11.58
N LEU A 149 -41.28 17.96 -12.23
CA LEU A 149 -42.18 16.95 -12.80
C LEU A 149 -43.01 16.23 -11.74
N ARG A 150 -42.46 16.03 -10.53
CA ARG A 150 -43.13 15.35 -9.42
C ARG A 150 -44.09 16.24 -8.62
N SER A 151 -44.25 17.52 -8.98
CA SER A 151 -45.12 18.48 -8.27
C SER A 151 -44.86 18.52 -6.76
N ALA A 152 -43.60 18.35 -6.34
CA ALA A 152 -43.24 18.31 -4.93
C ALA A 152 -43.49 19.69 -4.28
N VAL A 153 -44.21 19.72 -3.15
CA VAL A 153 -44.40 20.94 -2.36
C VAL A 153 -43.05 21.34 -1.77
N VAL A 154 -42.49 22.45 -2.26
CA VAL A 154 -41.25 23.01 -1.73
C VAL A 154 -41.57 23.83 -0.49
N GLN A 155 -41.11 23.39 0.68
CA GLN A 155 -41.12 24.22 1.88
C GLN A 155 -40.14 25.38 1.69
N GLU A 156 -40.60 26.61 1.90
CA GLU A 156 -39.74 27.79 1.89
C GLU A 156 -39.20 28.06 3.29
N ASP A 157 -37.87 28.03 3.41
CA ASP A 157 -37.14 28.46 4.61
C ASP A 157 -36.00 29.38 4.15
N ALA A 158 -35.99 30.61 4.65
CA ALA A 158 -35.01 31.63 4.29
C ALA A 158 -33.59 31.30 4.79
N GLU A 159 -33.47 30.60 5.91
CA GLU A 159 -32.18 30.17 6.48
C GLU A 159 -31.70 28.86 5.87
N ARG A 160 -32.61 28.08 5.28
CA ARG A 160 -32.35 26.76 4.68
C ARG A 160 -32.84 26.65 3.23
N PRO A 161 -32.22 27.39 2.28
CA PRO A 161 -32.61 27.32 0.88
C PRO A 161 -32.50 25.89 0.32
N LEU A 162 -33.54 25.42 -0.37
CA LEU A 162 -33.55 24.08 -0.99
C LEU A 162 -32.38 23.88 -1.97
N GLU A 163 -31.94 24.94 -2.63
CA GLU A 163 -30.82 24.91 -3.59
C GLU A 163 -29.47 24.54 -2.94
N LEU A 164 -29.32 24.69 -1.63
CA LEU A 164 -28.17 24.12 -0.91
C LEU A 164 -28.09 22.60 -1.08
N ILE A 165 -29.22 21.94 -1.26
CA ILE A 165 -29.31 20.50 -1.48
C ILE A 165 -29.29 20.20 -2.98
N THR A 166 -30.23 20.77 -3.73
CA THR A 166 -30.50 20.38 -5.12
C THR A 166 -29.46 20.89 -6.11
N VAL A 167 -28.77 21.99 -5.80
CA VAL A 167 -27.68 22.55 -6.61
C VAL A 167 -26.33 22.23 -5.97
N VAL A 168 -26.13 22.60 -4.70
CA VAL A 168 -24.79 22.58 -4.09
C VAL A 168 -24.39 21.16 -3.64
N LEU A 169 -25.17 20.54 -2.77
CA LEU A 169 -24.86 19.22 -2.23
C LEU A 169 -24.94 18.12 -3.30
N ARG A 170 -25.96 18.15 -4.17
CA ARG A 170 -26.10 17.19 -5.28
C ARG A 170 -24.89 17.24 -6.23
N SER A 171 -24.45 18.42 -6.65
CA SER A 171 -23.27 18.56 -7.51
C SER A 171 -22.01 18.05 -6.81
N PHE A 172 -21.84 18.38 -5.53
CA PHE A 172 -20.71 17.88 -4.73
C PHE A 172 -20.70 16.35 -4.62
N MET A 173 -21.84 15.74 -4.29
CA MET A 173 -21.97 14.28 -4.15
C MET A 173 -21.81 13.56 -5.49
N SER A 174 -22.30 14.14 -6.58
CA SER A 174 -22.06 13.62 -7.93
C SER A 174 -20.57 13.67 -8.28
N GLY A 175 -19.88 14.75 -7.90
CA GLY A 175 -18.43 14.87 -7.99
C GLY A 175 -17.70 13.80 -7.18
N LEU A 176 -18.14 13.52 -5.94
CA LEU A 176 -17.58 12.46 -5.09
C LEU A 176 -17.73 11.07 -5.75
N MET A 177 -18.92 10.75 -6.26
CA MET A 177 -19.16 9.46 -6.92
C MET A 177 -18.28 9.33 -8.17
N LYS A 178 -18.12 10.41 -8.94
CA LYS A 178 -17.21 10.38 -10.10
C LYS A 178 -15.74 10.29 -9.71
N SER A 179 -15.33 10.90 -8.60
CA SER A 179 -13.99 10.70 -8.04
C SER A 179 -13.76 9.22 -7.72
N CYS A 180 -14.74 8.57 -7.09
CA CYS A 180 -14.69 7.12 -6.81
C CYS A 180 -14.63 6.27 -8.09
N ASP A 181 -15.39 6.60 -9.14
CA ASP A 181 -15.31 5.94 -10.45
C ASP A 181 -13.89 6.01 -11.05
N LEU A 182 -13.31 7.20 -11.14
CA LEU A 182 -11.98 7.39 -11.71
C LEU A 182 -10.90 6.67 -10.90
N SER A 183 -10.98 6.75 -9.57
CA SER A 183 -10.06 6.03 -8.69
C SER A 183 -10.23 4.53 -8.77
N TRP A 184 -11.46 4.03 -8.86
CA TRP A 184 -11.77 2.61 -9.01
C TRP A 184 -11.18 2.07 -10.32
N ARG A 185 -11.39 2.76 -11.46
CA ARG A 185 -10.81 2.35 -12.75
C ARG A 185 -9.30 2.24 -12.69
N ARG A 186 -8.63 3.25 -12.12
CA ARG A 186 -7.18 3.27 -11.95
C ARG A 186 -6.65 2.14 -11.07
N LEU A 187 -7.40 1.78 -10.03
CA LEU A 187 -7.05 0.67 -9.14
C LEU A 187 -7.28 -0.69 -9.82
N ASN A 188 -8.28 -0.78 -10.70
CA ASN A 188 -8.62 -1.99 -11.44
C ASN A 188 -7.66 -2.33 -12.59
N GLU A 189 -6.73 -1.43 -12.95
CA GLU A 189 -5.70 -1.65 -13.99
C GLU A 189 -4.61 -2.67 -13.57
N GLY A 190 -4.63 -3.17 -12.32
CA GLY A 190 -3.85 -4.34 -11.90
C GLY A 190 -2.47 -4.07 -11.28
N SER A 191 -2.11 -2.80 -11.05
CA SER A 191 -0.85 -2.44 -10.38
C SER A 191 -0.88 -2.61 -8.85
N THR A 192 -2.05 -2.82 -8.27
CA THR A 192 -2.27 -3.05 -6.83
C THR A 192 -3.08 -4.33 -6.59
N ARG A 193 -3.11 -4.83 -5.35
CA ARG A 193 -3.79 -6.07 -4.99
C ARG A 193 -5.17 -5.80 -4.40
N GLU A 194 -6.20 -6.30 -5.09
CA GLU A 194 -7.55 -6.37 -4.55
C GLU A 194 -7.57 -7.21 -3.25
N MET A 195 -8.49 -6.90 -2.33
CA MET A 195 -8.64 -7.52 -1.01
C MET A 195 -7.45 -7.33 -0.05
N GLU A 196 -6.41 -6.60 -0.45
CA GLU A 196 -5.24 -6.30 0.39
C GLU A 196 -4.93 -4.79 0.41
N ASP A 197 -4.75 -4.18 -0.76
CA ASP A 197 -4.46 -2.76 -0.90
C ASP A 197 -5.74 -1.90 -0.98
N TRP A 198 -6.79 -2.46 -1.56
CA TRP A 198 -8.08 -1.81 -1.81
C TRP A 198 -9.15 -2.88 -2.07
N GLN A 199 -10.42 -2.47 -2.14
CA GLN A 199 -11.56 -3.35 -2.43
C GLN A 199 -12.35 -2.87 -3.65
N SER A 200 -12.64 -3.79 -4.57
CA SER A 200 -13.32 -3.46 -5.84
C SER A 200 -14.84 -3.50 -5.77
N ASP A 201 -15.43 -4.18 -4.78
CA ASP A 201 -16.88 -4.35 -4.71
C ASP A 201 -17.63 -3.01 -4.59
N LYS A 202 -18.48 -2.73 -5.57
CA LYS A 202 -19.33 -1.54 -5.64
C LYS A 202 -20.72 -1.78 -5.02
N CYS A 203 -21.04 -3.02 -4.68
CA CYS A 203 -22.35 -3.46 -4.19
C CYS A 203 -23.51 -2.97 -5.07
N GLU A 204 -23.33 -3.08 -6.39
CA GLU A 204 -24.31 -2.68 -7.42
C GLU A 204 -24.66 -1.18 -7.43
N VAL A 205 -23.89 -0.35 -6.71
CA VAL A 205 -24.06 1.10 -6.71
C VAL A 205 -23.33 1.71 -7.90
N SER A 206 -24.05 2.49 -8.70
CA SER A 206 -23.47 3.24 -9.83
C SER A 206 -22.58 4.39 -9.35
N PHE A 207 -21.38 4.51 -9.91
CA PHE A 207 -20.46 5.63 -9.66
C PHE A 207 -20.52 6.71 -10.74
N LEU A 208 -21.62 6.73 -11.51
CA LEU A 208 -21.80 7.64 -12.64
C LEU A 208 -20.79 7.36 -13.77
N GLU A 209 -20.53 6.07 -14.02
CA GLU A 209 -19.55 5.58 -14.98
C GLU A 209 -19.80 6.15 -16.38
N GLY A 210 -21.07 6.17 -16.81
CA GLY A 210 -21.53 6.67 -18.10
C GLY A 210 -21.68 8.19 -18.20
N VAL A 211 -21.52 8.93 -17.09
CA VAL A 211 -21.63 10.39 -17.09
C VAL A 211 -20.28 11.01 -17.47
N PRO A 212 -20.20 11.89 -18.49
CA PRO A 212 -18.96 12.54 -18.86
C PRO A 212 -18.39 13.43 -17.74
N LEU A 213 -17.06 13.42 -17.60
CA LEU A 213 -16.33 14.22 -16.62
C LEU A 213 -16.65 15.72 -16.73
N VAL A 214 -16.68 16.25 -17.96
CA VAL A 214 -16.93 17.66 -18.24
C VAL A 214 -18.31 18.10 -17.76
N TYR A 215 -19.33 17.25 -17.93
CA TYR A 215 -20.69 17.56 -17.46
C TYR A 215 -20.73 17.79 -15.94
N LEU A 216 -20.08 16.92 -15.17
CA LEU A 216 -20.04 17.06 -13.72
C LEU A 216 -19.20 18.25 -13.24
N GLN A 217 -18.13 18.59 -13.98
CA GLN A 217 -17.36 19.81 -13.74
C GLN A 217 -18.24 21.04 -13.92
N THR A 218 -19.02 21.10 -15.00
CA THR A 218 -20.00 22.18 -15.24
C THR A 218 -21.02 22.28 -14.11
N LYS A 219 -21.52 21.17 -13.57
CA LYS A 219 -22.45 21.19 -12.42
C LYS A 219 -21.84 21.71 -11.13
N LEU A 220 -20.56 21.45 -10.90
CA LEU A 220 -19.82 22.05 -9.77
C LEU A 220 -19.57 23.54 -9.99
N ASP A 221 -19.28 23.96 -11.22
CA ASP A 221 -19.11 25.39 -11.57
C ASP A 221 -20.44 26.17 -11.46
N GLU A 222 -21.55 25.57 -11.89
CA GLU A 222 -22.91 26.12 -11.69
C GLU A 222 -23.21 26.31 -10.19
N ALA A 223 -22.82 25.35 -9.34
CA ALA A 223 -22.99 25.45 -7.90
C ALA A 223 -22.11 26.55 -7.28
N ASP A 224 -20.85 26.68 -7.69
CA ASP A 224 -19.97 27.77 -7.27
C ASP A 224 -20.51 29.15 -7.69
N PHE A 225 -20.98 29.25 -8.95
CA PHE A 225 -21.59 30.46 -9.48
C PHE A 225 -22.85 30.84 -8.70
N TRP A 226 -23.72 29.86 -8.39
CA TRP A 226 -24.92 30.09 -7.59
C TRP A 226 -24.58 30.59 -6.18
N LEU A 227 -23.58 29.98 -5.52
CA LEU A 227 -23.14 30.40 -4.17
C LEU A 227 -22.58 31.83 -4.13
N GLU A 228 -21.95 32.28 -5.21
CA GLU A 228 -21.41 33.63 -5.33
C GLU A 228 -22.51 34.70 -5.47
N HIS A 229 -23.49 34.44 -6.33
CA HIS A 229 -24.47 35.44 -6.75
C HIS A 229 -25.80 35.37 -6.00
N SER A 230 -26.07 34.27 -5.30
CA SER A 230 -27.32 34.08 -4.57
C SER A 230 -27.37 34.94 -3.30
N TYR A 231 -28.44 35.71 -3.16
CA TYR A 231 -28.76 36.43 -1.92
C TYR A 231 -29.33 35.51 -0.84
N LYS A 232 -29.73 34.27 -1.20
CA LYS A 232 -30.31 33.30 -0.27
C LYS A 232 -29.28 32.71 0.71
N VAL A 233 -27.99 32.84 0.42
CA VAL A 233 -26.90 32.36 1.29
C VAL A 233 -26.28 33.53 2.05
N PRO A 234 -26.25 33.49 3.40
CA PRO A 234 -25.60 34.52 4.21
C PRO A 234 -24.13 34.70 3.82
N GLN A 235 -23.65 35.95 3.81
CA GLN A 235 -22.31 36.30 3.30
C GLN A 235 -21.19 35.50 3.97
N GLN A 236 -21.30 35.23 5.29
CA GLN A 236 -20.32 34.46 6.05
C GLN A 236 -20.15 33.00 5.57
N TRP A 237 -21.15 32.44 4.88
CA TRP A 237 -21.16 31.04 4.44
C TRP A 237 -20.81 30.85 2.97
N ARG A 238 -20.78 31.93 2.17
CA ARG A 238 -20.51 31.84 0.73
C ARG A 238 -19.12 31.27 0.46
N GLU A 239 -18.07 31.88 0.99
CA GLU A 239 -16.70 31.42 0.75
C GLU A 239 -16.41 30.02 1.34
N PRO A 240 -16.85 29.68 2.57
CA PRO A 240 -16.69 28.32 3.10
C PRO A 240 -17.32 27.22 2.22
N LEU A 241 -18.52 27.45 1.68
CA LEU A 241 -19.18 26.49 0.79
C LEU A 241 -18.47 26.41 -0.57
N ARG A 242 -18.14 27.56 -1.16
CA ARG A 242 -17.43 27.64 -2.43
C ARG A 242 -16.08 26.93 -2.38
N ALA A 243 -15.30 27.12 -1.31
CA ALA A 243 -14.00 26.46 -1.16
C ALA A 243 -14.12 24.92 -1.20
N ARG A 244 -15.18 24.34 -0.63
CA ARG A 244 -15.43 22.88 -0.65
C ARG A 244 -15.86 22.39 -2.03
N VAL A 245 -16.79 23.10 -2.69
CA VAL A 245 -17.24 22.78 -4.06
C VAL A 245 -16.07 22.88 -5.05
N ARG A 246 -15.27 23.94 -4.97
CA ARG A 246 -14.10 24.16 -5.81
C ARG A 246 -13.01 23.12 -5.55
N LEU A 247 -12.74 22.78 -4.28
CA LEU A 247 -11.81 21.70 -3.96
C LEU A 247 -12.25 20.38 -4.61
N ARG A 248 -13.55 20.04 -4.54
CA ARG A 248 -14.09 18.85 -5.22
C ARG A 248 -13.91 18.92 -6.73
N ASN A 249 -14.16 20.07 -7.36
CA ASN A 249 -13.98 20.23 -8.81
C ASN A 249 -12.50 20.06 -9.21
N VAL A 250 -11.60 20.74 -8.52
CA VAL A 250 -10.15 20.64 -8.77
C VAL A 250 -9.65 19.21 -8.54
N TYR A 251 -10.11 18.55 -7.47
CA TYR A 251 -9.78 17.16 -7.19
C TYR A 251 -10.24 16.22 -8.31
N LEU A 252 -11.47 16.39 -8.79
CA LEU A 252 -12.03 15.64 -9.90
C LEU A 252 -11.25 15.87 -11.20
N GLN A 253 -10.83 17.10 -11.48
CA GLN A 253 -9.95 17.43 -12.61
C GLN A 253 -8.59 16.73 -12.51
N MET A 254 -8.00 16.66 -11.32
CA MET A 254 -6.72 15.98 -11.10
C MET A 254 -6.83 14.47 -11.37
N LEU A 255 -7.89 13.81 -10.88
CA LEU A 255 -8.10 12.37 -11.12
C LEU A 255 -8.30 12.03 -12.61
N GLY A 256 -8.88 12.94 -13.39
CA GLY A 256 -9.06 12.78 -14.83
C GLY A 256 -7.88 13.24 -15.68
N LEU A 257 -6.80 13.74 -15.07
CA LEU A 257 -5.65 14.28 -15.80
C LEU A 257 -4.64 13.19 -16.17
N ASP A 258 -4.13 13.28 -17.39
CA ASP A 258 -2.92 12.57 -17.81
C ASP A 258 -1.69 13.43 -17.46
N VAL A 259 -0.88 12.95 -16.51
CA VAL A 259 0.27 13.69 -15.97
C VAL A 259 1.33 14.01 -17.02
N HIS A 260 1.43 13.21 -18.08
CA HIS A 260 2.42 13.38 -19.13
C HIS A 260 2.00 14.44 -20.15
N LYS A 261 0.69 14.59 -20.39
CA LYS A 261 0.16 15.52 -21.39
C LYS A 261 0.18 16.98 -20.94
N ASP A 262 -0.07 17.24 -19.66
CA ASP A 262 -0.13 18.62 -19.15
C ASP A 262 0.40 18.76 -17.70
N PRO A 263 1.73 18.69 -17.51
CA PRO A 263 2.36 18.84 -16.20
C PRO A 263 2.11 20.20 -15.56
N HIS A 264 2.01 21.27 -16.36
CA HIS A 264 1.74 22.62 -15.87
C HIS A 264 0.33 22.75 -15.32
N LYS A 265 -0.66 22.14 -16.00
CA LYS A 265 -2.02 22.08 -15.46
C LYS A 265 -2.07 21.28 -14.17
N LEU A 266 -1.35 20.17 -14.04
CA LEU A 266 -1.26 19.45 -12.76
C LEU A 266 -0.73 20.37 -11.65
N GLN A 267 0.35 21.10 -11.89
CA GLN A 267 0.94 22.02 -10.91
C GLN A 267 -0.04 23.15 -10.50
N ASN A 268 -0.76 23.71 -11.47
CA ASN A 268 -1.77 24.73 -11.22
C ASN A 268 -2.92 24.15 -10.37
N LEU A 269 -3.47 23.00 -10.75
CA LEU A 269 -4.53 22.32 -10.02
C LEU A 269 -4.09 22.00 -8.58
N LEU A 270 -2.87 21.50 -8.39
CA LEU A 270 -2.32 21.23 -7.05
C LEU A 270 -2.22 22.49 -6.20
N SER A 271 -1.76 23.59 -6.79
CA SER A 271 -1.64 24.87 -6.10
C SER A 271 -3.02 25.40 -5.68
N THR A 272 -3.99 25.33 -6.60
CA THR A 272 -5.38 25.72 -6.35
C THR A 272 -6.05 24.82 -5.29
N ALA A 273 -5.84 23.50 -5.33
CA ALA A 273 -6.35 22.57 -4.33
C ALA A 273 -5.81 22.89 -2.92
N LYS A 274 -4.51 23.15 -2.80
CA LYS A 274 -3.88 23.54 -1.53
C LYS A 274 -4.43 24.87 -1.01
N GLN A 275 -4.69 25.84 -1.90
CA GLN A 275 -5.31 27.12 -1.53
C GLN A 275 -6.73 26.90 -0.98
N HIS A 276 -7.57 26.14 -1.68
CA HIS A 276 -8.93 25.83 -1.20
C HIS A 276 -8.93 25.06 0.12
N LEU A 277 -8.03 24.08 0.29
CA LEU A 277 -7.88 23.38 1.55
C LEU A 277 -7.44 24.30 2.69
N THR A 278 -6.55 25.27 2.41
CA THR A 278 -6.17 26.31 3.38
C THR A 278 -7.37 27.17 3.77
N THR A 279 -8.20 27.59 2.80
CA THR A 279 -9.45 28.31 3.09
C THR A 279 -10.38 27.47 3.96
N ILE A 280 -10.56 26.19 3.66
CA ILE A 280 -11.40 25.28 4.48
C ILE A 280 -10.89 25.19 5.91
N ARG A 281 -9.58 25.08 6.12
CA ARG A 281 -8.96 25.06 7.46
C ARG A 281 -9.19 26.38 8.23
N ASN A 282 -9.24 27.51 7.54
CA ASN A 282 -9.52 28.82 8.14
C ASN A 282 -11.01 29.02 8.48
N TYR A 283 -11.90 28.27 7.82
CA TYR A 283 -13.35 28.29 8.03
C TYR A 283 -13.89 26.87 8.31
N PRO A 284 -13.53 26.28 9.47
CA PRO A 284 -13.99 24.96 9.86
C PRO A 284 -15.52 24.91 9.96
N SER A 285 -16.13 23.80 9.55
CA SER A 285 -17.57 23.60 9.76
C SER A 285 -17.86 23.45 11.26
N PRO A 286 -18.92 24.07 11.80
CA PRO A 286 -19.36 23.83 13.16
C PRO A 286 -19.92 22.40 13.27
N GLU A 287 -19.77 21.78 14.44
CA GLU A 287 -20.45 20.51 14.70
C GLU A 287 -21.96 20.77 14.78
N PRO A 288 -22.79 20.01 14.04
CA PRO A 288 -24.24 20.14 14.12
C PRO A 288 -24.76 19.86 15.52
N SER A 289 -25.93 20.40 15.87
CA SER A 289 -26.59 20.04 17.11
C SER A 289 -26.95 18.54 17.11
N PRO A 290 -27.04 17.86 18.26
CA PRO A 290 -27.42 16.44 18.30
C PRO A 290 -28.77 16.11 17.64
N THR A 291 -29.65 17.11 17.53
CA THR A 291 -30.97 17.03 16.89
C THR A 291 -30.96 17.43 15.41
N SER A 292 -29.80 17.80 14.86
CA SER A 292 -29.67 18.23 13.48
C SER A 292 -29.98 17.09 12.51
N PRO A 293 -30.75 17.35 11.43
CA PRO A 293 -30.97 16.37 10.37
C PRO A 293 -29.67 15.97 9.64
N ALA A 294 -28.59 16.75 9.76
CA ALA A 294 -27.31 16.46 9.12
C ALA A 294 -26.74 15.09 9.53
N HIS A 295 -26.98 14.64 10.77
CA HIS A 295 -26.50 13.34 11.24
C HIS A 295 -27.15 12.16 10.50
N LEU A 296 -28.33 12.35 9.91
CA LEU A 296 -28.99 11.32 9.10
C LEU A 296 -28.36 11.16 7.72
N ALA A 297 -27.47 12.07 7.30
CA ALA A 297 -26.73 11.96 6.04
C ALA A 297 -25.80 10.73 6.00
N PHE A 298 -25.47 10.16 7.16
CA PHE A 298 -24.55 9.03 7.30
C PHE A 298 -25.21 7.89 8.07
N ASP A 299 -25.24 6.70 7.48
CA ASP A 299 -25.66 5.47 8.14
C ASP A 299 -24.53 4.43 8.09
N PRO A 300 -23.78 4.25 9.21
CA PRO A 300 -22.72 3.26 9.27
C PRO A 300 -23.20 1.81 9.05
N HIS A 301 -24.51 1.56 9.21
CA HIS A 301 -25.11 0.25 9.00
C HIS A 301 -25.69 0.10 7.60
N LEU A 302 -25.54 1.08 6.69
CA LEU A 302 -26.22 1.06 5.39
C LEU A 302 -25.85 -0.15 4.54
N ALA A 303 -24.66 -0.72 4.72
CA ALA A 303 -24.21 -1.89 3.97
C ALA A 303 -25.16 -3.11 4.11
N ARG A 304 -26.02 -3.17 5.14
CA ARG A 304 -27.10 -4.17 5.25
C ARG A 304 -28.15 -4.11 4.15
N LEU A 305 -28.30 -2.95 3.50
CA LEU A 305 -29.24 -2.72 2.41
C LEU A 305 -28.58 -2.87 1.04
N LEU A 306 -27.27 -3.15 1.01
CA LEU A 306 -26.49 -3.28 -0.22
C LEU A 306 -26.18 -4.74 -0.50
N THR A 307 -26.05 -5.10 -1.77
CA THR A 307 -25.60 -6.43 -2.21
C THR A 307 -24.12 -6.59 -1.86
N CYS A 308 -23.82 -7.07 -0.65
CA CYS A 308 -22.48 -7.08 -0.10
C CYS A 308 -22.02 -8.49 0.29
N SER A 309 -20.79 -8.83 -0.10
CA SER A 309 -20.15 -10.12 0.20
C SER A 309 -19.09 -10.04 1.31
N VAL A 310 -19.00 -8.89 2.00
CA VAL A 310 -18.11 -8.71 3.16
C VAL A 310 -18.93 -8.53 4.45
N PRO A 311 -18.50 -9.11 5.59
CA PRO A 311 -19.14 -8.88 6.87
C PRO A 311 -19.18 -7.39 7.22
N LEU A 312 -20.28 -6.95 7.85
CA LEU A 312 -20.47 -5.55 8.24
C LEU A 312 -19.41 -5.11 9.26
N ARG A 313 -18.68 -4.05 8.94
CA ARG A 313 -17.76 -3.38 9.87
C ARG A 313 -18.04 -1.88 9.93
N ILE A 314 -18.31 -1.39 11.13
CA ILE A 314 -18.42 0.05 11.39
C ILE A 314 -17.02 0.63 11.52
N LEU A 315 -16.75 1.73 10.79
CA LEU A 315 -15.47 2.43 10.84
C LEU A 315 -15.53 3.60 11.82
N ASP A 316 -14.43 3.79 12.56
CA ASP A 316 -14.21 5.01 13.33
C ASP A 316 -13.88 6.16 12.38
N ILE A 317 -14.74 7.17 12.35
CA ILE A 317 -14.53 8.32 11.46
C ILE A 317 -13.49 9.24 12.08
N PRO A 318 -12.38 9.53 11.38
CA PRO A 318 -11.33 10.38 11.91
C PRO A 318 -11.85 11.78 12.22
N HIS A 319 -11.19 12.44 13.18
CA HIS A 319 -11.41 13.87 13.40
C HIS A 319 -11.02 14.67 12.15
N ILE A 320 -11.75 15.75 11.86
CA ILE A 320 -11.63 16.47 10.57
C ILE A 320 -10.22 16.98 10.28
N ILE A 321 -9.45 17.37 11.32
CA ILE A 321 -8.04 17.78 11.18
C ILE A 321 -7.19 16.65 10.58
N VAL A 322 -7.41 15.40 11.00
CA VAL A 322 -6.70 14.23 10.47
C VAL A 322 -7.06 13.99 9.01
N THR A 323 -8.33 14.20 8.64
CA THR A 323 -8.78 14.15 7.23
C THR A 323 -8.08 15.22 6.40
N TRP A 324 -8.02 16.46 6.87
CA TRP A 324 -7.32 17.53 6.15
C TRP A 324 -5.82 17.26 6.02
N ASP A 325 -5.17 16.69 7.04
CA ASP A 325 -3.77 16.29 6.95
C ASP A 325 -3.58 15.15 5.95
N SER A 326 -4.54 14.21 5.89
CA SER A 326 -4.54 13.13 4.89
C SER A 326 -4.72 13.67 3.47
N LEU A 327 -5.63 14.64 3.26
CA LEU A 327 -5.78 15.34 1.99
C LEU A 327 -4.53 16.13 1.61
N THR A 328 -3.90 16.84 2.54
CA THR A 328 -2.63 17.55 2.29
C THR A 328 -1.57 16.58 1.80
N ARG A 329 -1.40 15.43 2.48
CA ARG A 329 -0.46 14.39 2.05
C ARG A 329 -0.82 13.80 0.69
N PHE A 330 -2.10 13.53 0.43
CA PHE A 330 -2.55 13.04 -0.87
C PHE A 330 -2.18 14.01 -2.02
N LEU A 331 -2.30 15.32 -1.79
CA LEU A 331 -1.87 16.35 -2.75
C LEU A 331 -0.34 16.43 -2.87
N ASP A 332 0.41 16.24 -1.78
CA ASP A 332 1.88 16.20 -1.80
C ASP A 332 2.42 14.98 -2.57
N ASP A 333 1.82 13.81 -2.41
CA ASP A 333 2.17 12.59 -3.15
C ASP A 333 1.86 12.74 -4.66
N TRP A 334 0.74 13.38 -5.02
CA TRP A 334 0.47 13.74 -6.42
C TRP A 334 1.52 14.68 -7.01
N MET A 335 1.98 15.65 -6.22
CA MET A 335 3.04 16.58 -6.64
C MET A 335 4.35 15.83 -6.89
N GLU A 336 4.66 14.81 -6.08
CA GLU A 336 5.82 13.95 -6.31
C GLU A 336 5.68 13.15 -7.61
N ILE A 337 4.53 12.52 -7.86
CA ILE A 337 4.26 11.81 -9.12
C ILE A 337 4.38 12.76 -10.33
N GLY A 338 3.89 13.99 -10.20
CA GLY A 338 4.05 15.02 -11.23
C GLY A 338 5.52 15.31 -11.54
N LYS A 339 6.37 15.45 -10.52
CA LYS A 339 7.83 15.61 -10.72
C LYS A 339 8.44 14.36 -11.38
N LEU A 340 8.05 13.16 -10.93
CA LEU A 340 8.54 11.88 -11.46
C LEU A 340 8.18 11.68 -12.92
N SER A 341 7.00 12.12 -13.36
CA SER A 341 6.58 12.01 -14.77
C SER A 341 7.59 12.66 -15.74
N SER A 342 8.25 13.73 -15.30
CA SER A 342 9.30 14.41 -16.07
C SER A 342 10.71 13.84 -15.86
N ALA A 343 10.89 12.93 -14.90
CA ALA A 343 12.19 12.38 -14.53
C ALA A 343 12.55 11.19 -15.43
N GLN A 344 13.52 11.43 -16.32
CA GLN A 344 14.06 10.44 -17.27
C GLN A 344 15.24 9.63 -16.70
N ASN A 345 15.31 9.48 -15.38
CA ASN A 345 16.39 8.78 -14.68
C ASN A 345 15.86 7.59 -13.89
N LEU A 346 16.33 6.37 -14.19
CA LEU A 346 15.92 5.14 -13.51
C LEU A 346 16.26 5.20 -12.01
N ALA A 347 17.45 5.70 -11.66
CA ALA A 347 17.88 5.85 -10.27
C ALA A 347 16.97 6.79 -9.46
N THR A 348 16.34 7.79 -10.12
CA THR A 348 15.40 8.70 -9.45
C THR A 348 14.10 7.99 -9.08
N TRP A 349 13.59 7.15 -9.97
CA TRP A 349 12.40 6.32 -9.70
C TRP A 349 12.65 5.30 -8.59
N GLU A 350 13.83 4.66 -8.59
CA GLU A 350 14.23 3.74 -7.52
C GLU A 350 14.37 4.47 -6.18
N LEU A 351 15.03 5.63 -6.15
CA LEU A 351 15.21 6.44 -4.95
C LEU A 351 13.86 6.89 -4.37
N ALA A 352 12.98 7.47 -5.19
CA ALA A 352 11.68 7.97 -4.75
C ALA A 352 10.82 6.85 -4.16
N GLY A 353 10.67 5.72 -4.86
CA GLY A 353 9.90 4.59 -4.36
C GLY A 353 10.50 3.97 -3.09
N THR A 354 11.84 3.96 -2.98
CA THR A 354 12.54 3.49 -1.78
C THR A 354 12.28 4.41 -0.58
N LEU A 355 12.40 5.73 -0.76
CA LEU A 355 12.09 6.72 0.28
C LEU A 355 10.63 6.66 0.73
N GLN A 356 9.69 6.48 -0.21
CA GLN A 356 8.27 6.29 0.10
C GLN A 356 8.02 5.08 0.99
N SER A 357 8.72 3.97 0.74
CA SER A 357 8.60 2.77 1.58
C SER A 357 9.12 2.94 3.02
N TYR A 358 9.91 3.99 3.29
CA TYR A 358 10.36 4.36 4.64
C TYR A 358 9.47 5.41 5.31
N SER A 359 8.52 5.98 4.57
CA SER A 359 7.55 6.90 5.14
C SER A 359 6.74 6.19 6.22
N ARG A 360 6.56 6.86 7.36
CA ARG A 360 5.71 6.37 8.46
C ARG A 360 4.22 6.39 8.09
N SER A 361 3.85 7.15 7.06
CA SER A 361 2.50 7.20 6.54
C SER A 361 2.49 6.54 5.17
N PRO A 362 1.81 5.38 5.02
CA PRO A 362 1.81 4.67 3.75
C PRO A 362 1.07 5.47 2.69
N THR A 363 1.64 5.55 1.49
CA THR A 363 1.01 6.15 0.32
C THR A 363 -0.26 5.35 -0.03
N PRO A 364 -1.42 6.02 -0.23
CA PRO A 364 -2.65 5.39 -0.66
C PRO A 364 -2.50 4.51 -1.91
N ALA A 365 -3.29 3.43 -1.98
CA ALA A 365 -3.21 2.47 -3.08
C ALA A 365 -3.40 3.14 -4.46
N TYR A 366 -4.29 4.12 -4.54
CA TYR A 366 -4.54 4.88 -5.78
C TYR A 366 -3.27 5.58 -6.30
N LEU A 367 -2.52 6.24 -5.41
CA LEU A 367 -1.30 6.96 -5.74
C LEU A 367 -0.17 6.01 -6.09
N ARG A 368 -0.05 4.89 -5.38
CA ARG A 368 0.88 3.80 -5.72
C ARG A 368 0.59 3.20 -7.10
N SER A 369 -0.67 2.94 -7.42
CA SER A 369 -1.09 2.48 -8.76
C SER A 369 -0.71 3.52 -9.81
N THR A 370 -1.05 4.78 -9.56
CA THR A 370 -0.75 5.90 -10.45
C THR A 370 0.76 6.02 -10.69
N ALA A 371 1.62 5.94 -9.68
CA ALA A 371 3.06 6.00 -9.86
C ALA A 371 3.61 4.85 -10.75
N GLN A 372 3.12 3.62 -10.55
CA GLN A 372 3.52 2.46 -11.37
C GLN A 372 3.15 2.62 -12.85
N LEU A 373 1.96 3.13 -13.13
CA LEU A 373 1.44 3.35 -14.48
C LEU A 373 2.02 4.59 -15.14
N THR A 374 2.33 5.63 -14.36
CA THR A 374 3.08 6.80 -14.84
C THR A 374 4.46 6.36 -15.35
N PHE A 375 5.12 5.42 -14.67
CA PHE A 375 6.40 4.88 -15.14
C PHE A 375 6.26 3.98 -16.37
N TYR A 376 5.34 3.02 -16.34
CA TYR A 376 5.12 2.08 -17.44
C TYR A 376 3.66 1.61 -17.50
N ASP A 377 2.99 1.86 -18.62
CA ASP A 377 1.57 1.56 -18.84
C ASP A 377 1.31 0.17 -19.45
N GLY A 378 2.36 -0.63 -19.65
CA GLY A 378 2.30 -1.93 -20.35
C GLY A 378 2.71 -1.85 -21.83
N LEU A 379 2.84 -0.65 -22.39
CA LEU A 379 3.26 -0.41 -23.76
C LEU A 379 4.48 0.52 -23.82
N LEU A 380 4.37 1.69 -23.21
CA LEU A 380 5.37 2.77 -23.23
C LEU A 380 5.88 3.07 -21.82
N VAL A 381 7.16 3.41 -21.74
CA VAL A 381 7.84 3.92 -20.54
C VAL A 381 7.72 5.44 -20.55
N LEU A 382 7.22 6.01 -19.45
CA LEU A 382 6.93 7.45 -19.31
C LEU A 382 6.03 8.00 -20.43
N HIS A 383 5.16 7.17 -21.01
CA HIS A 383 4.27 7.49 -22.14
C HIS A 383 4.94 7.93 -23.46
N ASP A 384 6.27 8.06 -23.49
CA ASP A 384 7.03 8.57 -24.64
C ASP A 384 8.00 7.54 -25.23
N PHE A 385 8.43 6.55 -24.44
CA PHE A 385 9.56 5.70 -24.81
C PHE A 385 9.20 4.22 -24.97
N MET A 386 9.77 3.58 -25.99
CA MET A 386 9.71 2.12 -26.12
C MET A 386 10.48 1.42 -25.00
N PRO A 387 10.16 0.15 -24.65
CA PRO A 387 10.80 -0.54 -23.52
C PRO A 387 12.33 -0.69 -23.63
N SER A 388 12.90 -0.63 -24.84
CA SER A 388 14.35 -0.61 -25.06
C SER A 388 15.06 0.63 -24.52
N TRP A 389 14.34 1.74 -24.30
CA TRP A 389 14.88 2.95 -23.67
C TRP A 389 15.41 2.68 -22.26
N VAL A 390 14.80 1.74 -21.54
CA VAL A 390 15.27 1.34 -20.20
C VAL A 390 16.68 0.76 -20.27
N VAL A 391 17.02 0.06 -21.36
CA VAL A 391 18.36 -0.49 -21.59
C VAL A 391 19.37 0.64 -21.85
N GLU A 392 19.01 1.61 -22.69
CA GLU A 392 19.83 2.81 -22.92
C GLU A 392 20.11 3.55 -21.60
N ARG A 393 19.08 3.76 -20.78
CA ARG A 393 19.22 4.46 -19.50
C ARG A 393 20.00 3.66 -18.48
N PHE A 394 19.84 2.34 -18.43
CA PHE A 394 20.62 1.47 -17.56
C PHE A 394 22.12 1.64 -17.80
N PHE A 395 22.57 1.57 -19.06
CA PHE A 395 23.98 1.70 -19.40
C PHE A 395 24.50 3.12 -19.19
N LEU A 396 23.69 4.13 -19.55
CA LEU A 396 24.05 5.52 -19.36
C LEU A 396 24.20 5.86 -17.87
N GLU A 397 23.27 5.43 -17.03
CA GLU A 397 23.28 5.74 -15.59
C GLU A 397 24.30 4.90 -14.81
N THR A 398 24.54 3.64 -15.21
CA THR A 398 25.43 2.73 -14.46
C THR A 398 26.88 2.82 -14.93
N MET A 399 27.11 3.03 -16.23
CA MET A 399 28.45 3.03 -16.84
C MET A 399 28.83 4.36 -17.51
N GLY A 400 27.92 5.32 -17.62
CA GLY A 400 28.21 6.60 -18.29
C GLY A 400 28.32 6.49 -19.81
N ILE A 401 27.86 5.37 -20.40
CA ILE A 401 28.03 5.06 -21.82
C ILE A 401 26.67 4.84 -22.47
N ARG A 402 26.47 5.48 -23.63
CA ARG A 402 25.26 5.28 -24.44
C ARG A 402 25.19 3.89 -25.02
N TYR A 403 24.00 3.30 -25.05
CA TYR A 403 23.84 1.90 -25.47
C TYR A 403 24.16 1.70 -26.95
N ASN A 404 23.92 2.69 -27.81
CA ASN A 404 24.34 2.62 -29.22
C ASN A 404 25.86 2.44 -29.39
N ILE A 405 26.69 3.19 -28.65
CA ILE A 405 28.15 3.09 -28.67
C ILE A 405 28.59 1.71 -28.17
N LEU A 406 27.99 1.27 -27.06
CA LEU A 406 28.28 -0.04 -26.46
C LEU A 406 27.92 -1.19 -27.42
N SER A 407 26.75 -1.12 -28.08
CA SER A 407 26.30 -2.12 -29.05
C SER A 407 27.21 -2.20 -30.27
N GLN A 408 27.72 -1.06 -30.77
CA GLN A 408 28.67 -1.03 -31.86
C GLN A 408 30.00 -1.68 -31.44
N ALA A 409 30.52 -1.31 -30.28
CA ALA A 409 31.78 -1.88 -29.76
C ALA A 409 31.70 -3.40 -29.58
N ILE A 410 30.55 -3.92 -29.14
CA ILE A 410 30.27 -5.36 -29.04
C ILE A 410 30.26 -6.01 -30.43
N ARG A 411 29.59 -5.43 -31.43
CA ARG A 411 29.53 -5.98 -32.79
C ARG A 411 30.90 -6.12 -33.43
N GLU A 412 31.75 -5.10 -33.28
CA GLU A 412 33.10 -5.07 -33.85
C GLU A 412 34.03 -6.12 -33.24
N ARG A 413 33.78 -6.52 -31.98
CA ARG A 413 34.64 -7.42 -31.21
C ARG A 413 34.08 -8.84 -31.07
N TRP A 414 32.94 -9.12 -31.70
CA TRP A 414 32.24 -10.39 -31.53
C TRP A 414 32.93 -11.53 -32.29
N LYS A 415 33.23 -12.62 -31.57
CA LYS A 415 33.90 -13.82 -32.12
C LYS A 415 32.98 -15.03 -32.28
N GLY A 416 31.68 -14.90 -31.97
CA GLY A 416 30.73 -15.99 -32.17
C GLY A 416 30.30 -16.14 -33.62
N ASP A 417 29.99 -17.37 -34.04
CA ASP A 417 29.56 -17.68 -35.41
C ASP A 417 28.21 -17.03 -35.75
N ASP A 418 27.30 -16.96 -34.78
CA ASP A 418 26.05 -16.20 -34.86
C ASP A 418 26.26 -14.73 -34.45
N GLY A 419 25.41 -13.79 -34.86
CA GLY A 419 25.50 -12.40 -34.38
C GLY A 419 25.27 -12.24 -32.86
N PRO A 420 25.69 -11.12 -32.22
CA PRO A 420 25.45 -10.90 -30.79
C PRO A 420 23.96 -10.90 -30.45
N PRO A 421 23.52 -11.53 -29.33
CA PRO A 421 22.11 -11.72 -28.99
C PRO A 421 21.45 -10.48 -28.36
N PHE A 422 21.54 -9.31 -29.00
CA PHE A 422 21.02 -8.04 -28.47
C PHE A 422 19.54 -8.09 -28.12
N ALA A 423 18.69 -8.65 -28.99
CA ALA A 423 17.25 -8.72 -28.76
C ALA A 423 16.91 -9.55 -27.50
N GLU A 424 17.66 -10.62 -27.25
CA GLU A 424 17.47 -11.42 -26.04
C GLU A 424 17.93 -10.66 -24.78
N MET A 425 19.08 -9.98 -24.86
CA MET A 425 19.62 -9.17 -23.77
C MET A 425 18.67 -8.01 -23.42
N GLU A 426 18.22 -7.24 -24.40
CA GLU A 426 17.27 -6.13 -24.22
C GLU A 426 15.97 -6.62 -23.57
N ARG A 427 15.43 -7.74 -24.04
CA ARG A 427 14.24 -8.36 -23.45
C ARG A 427 14.45 -8.74 -21.98
N HIS A 428 15.62 -9.29 -21.62
CA HIS A 428 15.93 -9.62 -20.23
C HIS A 428 16.06 -8.36 -19.36
N PHE A 429 16.74 -7.32 -19.84
CA PHE A 429 16.84 -6.03 -19.15
C PHE A 429 15.46 -5.42 -18.88
N THR A 430 14.61 -5.31 -19.90
CA THR A 430 13.24 -4.80 -19.72
C THR A 430 12.45 -5.65 -18.72
N LYS A 431 12.57 -6.98 -18.78
CA LYS A 431 11.87 -7.91 -17.88
C LYS A 431 12.31 -7.82 -16.41
N VAL A 432 13.49 -7.25 -16.12
CA VAL A 432 13.97 -7.13 -14.73
C VAL A 432 13.88 -5.69 -14.21
N ILE A 433 14.26 -4.70 -15.01
CA ILE A 433 14.30 -3.29 -14.56
C ILE A 433 12.89 -2.73 -14.41
N THR A 434 12.01 -2.92 -15.40
CA THR A 434 10.67 -2.34 -15.36
C THR A 434 9.86 -2.85 -14.17
N PRO A 435 9.76 -4.18 -13.92
CA PRO A 435 9.08 -4.69 -12.74
C PRO A 435 9.80 -4.34 -11.43
N GLN A 436 11.14 -4.20 -11.42
CA GLN A 436 11.86 -3.74 -10.24
C GLN A 436 11.37 -2.34 -9.85
N LEU A 437 11.44 -1.37 -10.76
CA LEU A 437 11.07 0.02 -10.49
C LEU A 437 9.60 0.16 -10.09
N GLN A 438 8.68 -0.52 -10.78
CA GLN A 438 7.27 -0.58 -10.37
C GLN A 438 7.12 -1.20 -8.99
N SER A 439 7.90 -2.22 -8.64
CA SER A 439 7.76 -2.91 -7.37
C SER A 439 8.11 -2.07 -6.14
N HIS A 440 8.90 -0.99 -6.29
CA HIS A 440 9.17 -0.07 -5.19
C HIS A 440 7.91 0.69 -4.73
N TRP A 441 6.87 0.75 -5.56
CA TRP A 441 5.59 1.37 -5.25
C TRP A 441 4.54 0.37 -4.75
N ASN A 442 4.90 -0.88 -4.51
CA ASN A 442 4.04 -1.82 -3.80
C ASN A 442 4.00 -1.50 -2.30
N ASN A 443 2.97 -2.01 -1.60
CA ASN A 443 3.02 -2.09 -0.14
C ASN A 443 4.28 -2.88 0.30
N VAL A 444 4.82 -2.59 1.49
CA VAL A 444 6.14 -3.12 1.93
C VAL A 444 6.23 -4.66 1.84
N PRO A 445 5.25 -5.45 2.34
CA PRO A 445 5.26 -6.90 2.15
C PRO A 445 5.28 -7.37 0.68
N ARG A 446 4.55 -6.69 -0.21
CA ARG A 446 4.49 -7.03 -1.64
C ARG A 446 5.74 -6.57 -2.37
N ARG A 447 6.32 -5.42 -2.02
CA ARG A 447 7.63 -4.95 -2.51
C ARG A 447 8.71 -6.01 -2.27
N ARG A 448 8.88 -6.48 -1.03
CA ARG A 448 9.84 -7.54 -0.70
C ARG A 448 9.61 -8.83 -1.51
N ARG A 449 8.35 -9.27 -1.61
CA ARG A 449 7.98 -10.50 -2.36
C ARG A 449 8.27 -10.36 -3.86
N SER A 450 7.96 -9.21 -4.45
CA SER A 450 8.22 -8.93 -5.86
C SER A 450 9.73 -8.86 -6.14
N LEU A 451 10.49 -8.12 -5.33
CA LEU A 451 11.95 -8.03 -5.45
C LEU A 451 12.62 -9.41 -5.31
N ALA A 452 12.20 -10.24 -4.35
CA ALA A 452 12.73 -11.60 -4.20
C ALA A 452 12.47 -12.49 -5.42
N LYS A 453 11.32 -12.31 -6.12
CA LYS A 453 11.01 -13.03 -7.35
C LYS A 453 11.87 -12.59 -8.54
N LEU A 454 12.42 -11.38 -8.52
CA LEU A 454 13.28 -10.84 -9.57
C LEU A 454 14.73 -11.33 -9.48
N LEU A 455 15.15 -11.94 -8.37
CA LEU A 455 16.55 -12.35 -8.15
C LEU A 455 17.04 -13.45 -9.10
N LEU A 456 16.17 -14.39 -9.49
CA LEU A 456 16.48 -15.41 -10.49
C LEU A 456 16.52 -14.80 -11.92
N PRO A 457 15.50 -14.03 -12.37
CA PRO A 457 15.58 -13.28 -13.62
C PRO A 457 16.84 -12.41 -13.75
N TRP A 458 17.23 -11.70 -12.68
CA TRP A 458 18.48 -10.95 -12.64
C TRP A 458 19.72 -11.85 -12.80
N HIS A 459 19.72 -13.04 -12.18
CA HIS A 459 20.83 -13.99 -12.35
C HIS A 459 20.91 -14.56 -13.78
N LYS A 460 19.76 -14.81 -14.42
CA LYS A 460 19.72 -15.21 -15.84
C LYS A 460 20.26 -14.12 -16.77
N LEU A 461 19.92 -12.86 -16.51
CA LEU A 461 20.51 -11.73 -17.23
C LEU A 461 22.03 -11.65 -17.01
N TYR A 462 22.49 -11.84 -15.77
CA TYR A 462 23.91 -11.85 -15.45
C TYR A 462 24.66 -12.97 -16.20
N ASP A 463 24.13 -14.20 -16.21
CA ASP A 463 24.69 -15.33 -16.95
C ASP A 463 24.77 -15.06 -18.45
N LEU A 464 23.69 -14.54 -19.04
CA LEU A 464 23.65 -14.15 -20.47
C LEU A 464 24.77 -13.15 -20.79
N VAL A 465 24.90 -12.11 -19.98
CA VAL A 465 25.91 -11.06 -20.16
C VAL A 465 27.32 -11.62 -19.99
N VAL A 466 27.57 -12.47 -18.98
CA VAL A 466 28.88 -13.14 -18.80
C VAL A 466 29.23 -14.00 -20.02
N GLY A 467 28.27 -14.78 -20.51
CA GLY A 467 28.43 -15.59 -21.73
C GLY A 467 28.72 -14.74 -22.97
N MET A 468 28.08 -13.57 -23.10
CA MET A 468 28.36 -12.62 -24.18
C MET A 468 29.79 -12.06 -24.09
N ILE A 469 30.24 -11.62 -22.92
CA ILE A 469 31.60 -11.09 -22.74
C ILE A 469 32.67 -12.16 -23.04
N GLY A 470 32.40 -13.43 -22.69
CA GLY A 470 33.29 -14.55 -23.02
C GLY A 470 33.54 -14.75 -24.53
N ARG A 471 32.67 -14.22 -25.40
CA ARG A 471 32.79 -14.27 -26.86
C ARG A 471 33.35 -13.00 -27.48
N LEU A 472 33.79 -12.02 -26.68
CA LEU A 472 34.35 -10.76 -27.16
C LEU A 472 35.88 -10.77 -27.18
N ASP A 473 36.47 -10.09 -28.17
CA ASP A 473 37.84 -9.64 -28.04
C ASP A 473 37.94 -8.49 -27.02
N THR A 474 38.74 -8.66 -25.98
CA THR A 474 38.81 -7.70 -24.87
C THR A 474 40.23 -7.29 -24.53
N THR A 475 41.12 -7.32 -25.52
CA THR A 475 42.56 -7.05 -25.38
C THR A 475 42.89 -5.56 -25.35
N ASP A 476 42.01 -4.70 -25.87
CA ASP A 476 42.18 -3.25 -25.94
C ASP A 476 41.49 -2.51 -24.78
N GLU A 477 41.72 -1.20 -24.67
CA GLU A 477 41.11 -0.35 -23.64
C GLU A 477 39.58 -0.38 -23.66
N THR A 478 38.98 -0.42 -24.86
CA THR A 478 37.51 -0.56 -25.01
C THR A 478 37.04 -1.92 -24.48
N GLY A 479 37.81 -2.97 -24.73
CA GLY A 479 37.62 -4.30 -24.17
C GLY A 479 37.60 -4.32 -22.64
N LEU A 480 38.45 -3.52 -21.97
CA LEU A 480 38.45 -3.41 -20.50
C LEU A 480 37.14 -2.81 -19.97
N ILE A 481 36.54 -1.86 -20.68
CA ILE A 481 35.24 -1.28 -20.35
C ILE A 481 34.13 -2.32 -20.53
N LEU A 482 34.13 -3.04 -21.65
CA LEU A 482 33.11 -4.08 -21.93
C LEU A 482 33.16 -5.23 -20.91
N ARG A 483 34.34 -5.56 -20.38
CA ARG A 483 34.49 -6.53 -19.28
C ARG A 483 33.74 -6.15 -17.99
N GLN A 484 33.34 -4.88 -17.83
CA GLN A 484 32.60 -4.42 -16.65
C GLN A 484 31.07 -4.53 -16.80
N ILE A 485 30.54 -4.88 -17.97
CA ILE A 485 29.08 -5.03 -18.17
C ILE A 485 28.46 -6.07 -17.19
N PRO A 486 29.09 -7.23 -16.92
CA PRO A 486 28.60 -8.14 -15.88
C PRO A 486 28.51 -7.49 -14.49
N ASN A 487 29.48 -6.64 -14.13
CA ASN A 487 29.46 -5.93 -12.83
C ASN A 487 28.33 -4.90 -12.75
N ALA A 488 27.96 -4.27 -13.87
CA ALA A 488 26.80 -3.40 -13.94
C ALA A 488 25.49 -4.18 -13.68
N ALA A 489 25.31 -5.37 -14.27
CA ALA A 489 24.14 -6.19 -14.01
C ALA A 489 24.14 -6.75 -12.56
N LEU A 490 25.32 -7.15 -12.06
CA LEU A 490 25.47 -7.69 -10.72
C LEU A 490 25.24 -6.64 -9.63
N SER A 491 25.65 -5.39 -9.82
CA SER A 491 25.43 -4.31 -8.83
C SER A 491 23.94 -4.07 -8.58
N TRP A 492 23.13 -4.03 -9.64
CA TRP A 492 21.67 -3.93 -9.53
C TRP A 492 21.06 -5.14 -8.82
N ARG A 493 21.50 -6.35 -9.17
CA ARG A 493 21.05 -7.57 -8.47
C ARG A 493 21.41 -7.53 -6.98
N LEU A 494 22.62 -7.09 -6.63
CA LEU A 494 23.07 -6.95 -5.24
C LEU A 494 22.26 -5.89 -4.47
N ALA A 495 21.84 -4.81 -5.14
CA ALA A 495 20.90 -3.84 -4.57
C ALA A 495 19.55 -4.49 -4.20
N VAL A 496 19.01 -5.35 -5.09
CA VAL A 496 17.77 -6.09 -4.84
C VAL A 496 17.93 -7.08 -3.67
N ILE A 497 19.05 -7.83 -3.61
CA ILE A 497 19.32 -8.76 -2.50
C ILE A 497 19.36 -8.00 -1.17
N ARG A 498 20.10 -6.88 -1.13
CA ARG A 498 20.20 -6.01 0.04
C ARG A 498 18.83 -5.55 0.52
N GLU A 499 17.98 -5.09 -0.39
CA GLU A 499 16.62 -4.68 -0.07
C GLU A 499 15.76 -5.84 0.47
N VAL A 500 15.86 -7.03 -0.12
CA VAL A 500 15.14 -8.23 0.37
C VAL A 500 15.57 -8.62 1.79
N ILE A 501 16.86 -8.42 2.13
CA ILE A 501 17.38 -8.65 3.47
C ILE A 501 16.83 -7.58 4.43
N PHE A 502 17.03 -6.30 4.15
CA PHE A 502 16.67 -5.21 5.06
C PHE A 502 15.16 -5.02 5.25
N SER A 503 14.36 -5.20 4.21
CA SER A 503 12.90 -5.23 4.34
C SER A 503 12.42 -6.38 5.23
N GLY A 504 13.23 -7.43 5.44
CA GLY A 504 12.95 -8.46 6.43
C GLY A 504 13.01 -7.94 7.88
N PHE A 505 13.91 -6.99 8.18
CA PHE A 505 13.92 -6.31 9.48
C PHE A 505 12.74 -5.35 9.62
N GLN A 506 12.44 -4.60 8.55
CA GLN A 506 11.30 -3.67 8.53
C GLN A 506 9.95 -4.36 8.77
N LEU A 507 9.83 -5.61 8.31
CA LEU A 507 8.64 -6.44 8.46
C LEU A 507 8.69 -7.39 9.67
N ASP A 508 9.69 -7.25 10.54
CA ASP A 508 9.96 -8.13 11.69
C ASP A 508 9.88 -9.63 11.35
N LEU A 509 10.46 -10.01 10.22
CA LEU A 509 10.43 -11.40 9.73
C LEU A 509 11.49 -12.28 10.38
N TYR A 510 12.56 -11.71 10.94
CA TYR A 510 13.66 -12.47 11.52
C TYR A 510 13.46 -12.72 13.02
N THR A 511 13.48 -14.00 13.41
CA THR A 511 13.58 -14.38 14.82
C THR A 511 14.90 -13.90 15.41
N SER A 512 15.02 -13.90 16.75
CA SER A 512 16.26 -13.54 17.45
C SER A 512 17.50 -14.27 16.92
N GLU A 513 17.37 -15.56 16.57
CA GLU A 513 18.44 -16.41 16.05
C GLU A 513 18.77 -16.10 14.58
N GLU A 514 17.76 -15.76 13.76
CA GLU A 514 17.93 -15.47 12.33
C GLU A 514 18.61 -14.10 12.09
N ARG A 515 18.55 -13.17 13.06
CA ARG A 515 19.12 -11.82 12.93
C ARG A 515 20.64 -11.81 12.72
N ALA A 516 21.36 -12.74 13.37
CA ALA A 516 22.81 -12.87 13.20
C ALA A 516 23.18 -13.18 11.75
N PHE A 517 22.55 -14.21 11.19
CA PHE A 517 22.78 -14.56 9.80
C PHE A 517 22.31 -13.46 8.85
N ALA A 518 21.18 -12.81 9.12
CA ALA A 518 20.68 -11.73 8.26
C ALA A 518 21.67 -10.55 8.15
N TYR A 519 22.24 -10.08 9.27
CA TYR A 519 23.26 -9.03 9.24
C TYR A 519 24.59 -9.50 8.63
N PHE A 520 25.01 -10.74 8.90
CA PHE A 520 26.19 -11.33 8.27
C PHE A 520 26.07 -11.36 6.74
N PHE A 521 24.95 -11.89 6.24
CA PHE A 521 24.71 -11.97 4.80
C PHE A 521 24.50 -10.58 4.17
N ALA A 522 23.90 -9.63 4.90
CA ALA A 522 23.87 -8.23 4.47
C ALA A 522 25.28 -7.67 4.30
N ALA A 523 26.18 -7.86 5.29
CA ALA A 523 27.54 -7.37 5.21
C ALA A 523 28.32 -7.97 4.03
N GLN A 524 28.23 -9.29 3.79
CA GLN A 524 28.85 -9.94 2.63
C GLN A 524 28.28 -9.44 1.29
N THR A 525 26.96 -9.26 1.22
CA THR A 525 26.30 -8.75 0.01
C THR A 525 26.77 -7.33 -0.28
N ILE A 526 26.88 -6.49 0.76
CA ILE A 526 27.34 -5.11 0.65
C ILE A 526 28.81 -5.06 0.22
N GLU A 527 29.67 -5.92 0.78
CA GLU A 527 31.09 -6.02 0.38
C GLU A 527 31.25 -6.29 -1.11
N LYS A 528 30.53 -7.30 -1.62
CA LYS A 528 30.50 -7.62 -3.05
C LYS A 528 29.97 -6.46 -3.88
N HIS A 529 28.97 -5.74 -3.36
CA HIS A 529 28.40 -4.58 -4.05
C HIS A 529 29.41 -3.43 -4.14
N ILE A 530 30.11 -3.12 -3.05
CA ILE A 530 31.18 -2.12 -3.04
C ILE A 530 32.26 -2.51 -4.07
N SER A 531 32.71 -3.77 -4.09
CA SER A 531 33.70 -4.23 -5.07
C SER A 531 33.24 -4.06 -6.52
N CYS A 532 31.97 -4.39 -6.83
CA CYS A 532 31.41 -4.15 -8.17
C CYS A 532 31.39 -2.66 -8.51
N LEU A 533 30.99 -1.80 -7.57
CA LEU A 533 30.96 -0.35 -7.77
C LEU A 533 32.35 0.24 -7.96
N GLU A 534 33.36 -0.20 -7.22
CA GLU A 534 34.75 0.25 -7.37
C GLU A 534 35.34 -0.17 -8.74
N GLN A 535 35.03 -1.37 -9.21
CA GLN A 535 35.43 -1.82 -10.55
C GLN A 535 34.77 -0.99 -11.66
N LEU A 536 33.47 -0.70 -11.53
CA LEU A 536 32.76 0.22 -12.44
C LEU A 536 33.35 1.63 -12.35
N SER A 537 33.65 2.10 -11.15
CA SER A 537 34.27 3.39 -10.89
C SER A 537 35.56 3.54 -11.71
N GLY A 538 36.40 2.50 -11.76
CA GLY A 538 37.66 2.49 -12.53
C GLY A 538 37.53 2.74 -14.04
N VAL A 539 36.35 2.51 -14.63
CA VAL A 539 36.09 2.73 -16.07
C VAL A 539 35.20 3.94 -16.36
N VAL A 540 34.58 4.53 -15.33
CA VAL A 540 33.75 5.74 -15.47
C VAL A 540 34.61 6.98 -15.24
N PRO A 541 34.64 7.95 -16.19
CA PRO A 541 35.43 9.17 -16.04
C PRO A 541 35.07 9.98 -14.80
N ALA A 542 36.10 10.53 -14.14
CA ALA A 542 35.95 11.39 -12.99
C ALA A 542 35.13 12.67 -13.32
N GLY A 543 34.31 13.13 -12.36
CA GLY A 543 33.49 14.34 -12.52
C GLY A 543 32.20 14.15 -13.31
N THR A 544 31.91 12.95 -13.82
CA THR A 544 30.61 12.64 -14.42
C THR A 544 29.53 12.40 -13.35
N PRO A 545 28.23 12.64 -13.64
CA PRO A 545 27.16 12.34 -12.69
C PRO A 545 27.12 10.86 -12.26
N THR A 546 27.38 9.94 -13.19
CA THR A 546 27.50 8.50 -12.90
C THR A 546 28.61 8.23 -11.89
N ARG A 547 29.78 8.83 -12.06
CA ARG A 547 30.89 8.68 -11.11
C ARG A 547 30.50 9.15 -9.71
N MET A 548 29.85 10.31 -9.61
CA MET A 548 29.44 10.86 -8.31
C MET A 548 28.41 9.98 -7.61
N GLU A 549 27.46 9.40 -8.34
CA GLU A 549 26.48 8.48 -7.77
C GLU A 549 27.12 7.15 -7.35
N ILE A 550 28.11 6.64 -8.09
CA ILE A 550 28.92 5.48 -7.67
C ILE A 550 29.66 5.79 -6.38
N ASP A 551 30.37 6.92 -6.31
CA ASP A 551 31.17 7.32 -5.15
C ASP A 551 30.27 7.56 -3.91
N PHE A 552 29.07 8.12 -4.11
CA PHE A 552 28.05 8.20 -3.06
C PHE A 552 27.66 6.81 -2.55
N ASN A 553 27.31 5.89 -3.47
CA ASN A 553 26.82 4.58 -3.11
C ASN A 553 27.89 3.75 -2.40
N VAL A 554 29.15 3.85 -2.82
CA VAL A 554 30.28 3.23 -2.11
C VAL A 554 30.36 3.73 -0.67
N GLN A 555 30.36 5.05 -0.44
CA GLN A 555 30.44 5.60 0.92
C GLN A 555 29.23 5.20 1.79
N TYR A 556 28.02 5.32 1.25
CA TYR A 556 26.80 4.93 1.97
C TYR A 556 26.82 3.43 2.31
N LEU A 557 27.24 2.59 1.37
CA LEU A 557 27.33 1.16 1.57
C LEU A 557 28.41 0.77 2.58
N THR A 558 29.56 1.46 2.59
CA THR A 558 30.59 1.27 3.61
C THR A 558 30.02 1.51 5.01
N ALA A 559 29.24 2.57 5.20
CA ALA A 559 28.57 2.81 6.47
C ALA A 559 27.57 1.70 6.84
N LEU A 560 26.74 1.25 5.89
CA LEU A 560 25.81 0.14 6.12
C LEU A 560 26.52 -1.18 6.44
N GLN A 561 27.65 -1.46 5.80
CA GLN A 561 28.46 -2.65 6.07
C GLN A 561 29.01 -2.61 7.50
N LEU A 562 29.57 -1.47 7.92
CA LEU A 562 30.09 -1.27 9.27
C LEU A 562 29.01 -1.47 10.34
N ILE A 563 27.81 -0.90 10.13
CA ILE A 563 26.66 -1.10 11.04
C ILE A 563 26.24 -2.58 11.06
N SER A 564 26.14 -3.22 9.90
CA SER A 564 25.75 -4.64 9.79
C SER A 564 26.76 -5.55 10.49
N MET A 565 28.06 -5.30 10.34
CA MET A 565 29.12 -6.06 11.02
C MET A 565 29.10 -5.84 12.53
N ALA A 566 28.90 -4.61 13.00
CA ALA A 566 28.75 -4.31 14.42
C ALA A 566 27.56 -5.08 15.01
N LEU A 567 26.40 -5.04 14.35
CA LEU A 567 25.20 -5.75 14.81
C LEU A 567 25.37 -7.26 14.73
N PHE A 568 25.94 -7.81 13.65
CA PHE A 568 26.27 -9.23 13.52
C PHE A 568 27.07 -9.73 14.72
N SER A 569 28.16 -9.05 15.08
CA SER A 569 29.01 -9.46 16.20
C SER A 569 28.27 -9.53 17.54
N VAL A 570 27.36 -8.60 17.80
CA VAL A 570 26.62 -8.50 19.07
C VAL A 570 25.50 -9.53 19.14
N VAL A 571 24.79 -9.76 18.04
CA VAL A 571 23.63 -10.67 18.02
C VAL A 571 24.00 -12.13 17.78
N THR A 572 25.23 -12.43 17.35
CA THR A 572 25.74 -13.81 17.15
C THR A 572 25.56 -14.70 18.39
N ARG A 573 25.55 -14.10 19.59
CA ARG A 573 25.31 -14.81 20.86
C ARG A 573 23.88 -15.31 21.08
N LEU A 574 22.89 -14.86 20.29
CA LEU A 574 21.48 -15.26 20.43
C LEU A 574 21.18 -16.66 19.88
N MET A 575 22.14 -17.32 19.25
CA MET A 575 21.89 -18.59 18.58
C MET A 575 21.84 -19.76 19.57
N SER A 576 20.73 -20.50 19.56
CA SER A 576 20.74 -21.89 20.01
C SER A 576 21.48 -22.74 18.99
N PHE A 577 22.45 -23.55 19.44
CA PHE A 577 23.33 -24.33 18.55
C PHE A 577 22.68 -25.63 18.08
N GLU A 578 21.42 -25.61 17.63
CA GLU A 578 20.85 -26.72 16.86
C GLU A 578 21.08 -26.48 15.37
N PRO A 579 22.15 -27.03 14.76
CA PRO A 579 22.60 -26.59 13.43
C PRO A 579 21.58 -26.92 12.34
N GLN A 580 20.88 -28.04 12.47
CA GLN A 580 19.83 -28.48 11.54
C GLN A 580 18.66 -27.49 11.50
N ARG A 581 18.23 -26.99 12.66
CA ARG A 581 17.13 -26.01 12.73
C ARG A 581 17.52 -24.67 12.12
N LEU A 582 18.76 -24.22 12.38
CA LEU A 582 19.30 -23.00 11.79
C LEU A 582 19.41 -23.11 10.27
N GLU A 583 19.86 -24.25 9.75
CA GLU A 583 19.95 -24.51 8.31
C GLU A 583 18.58 -24.52 7.63
N LEU A 584 17.56 -25.16 8.23
CA LEU A 584 16.19 -25.15 7.71
C LEU A 584 15.58 -23.74 7.71
N ASN A 585 15.77 -22.98 8.78
CA ASN A 585 15.34 -21.58 8.84
C ASN A 585 16.02 -20.74 7.77
N PHE A 586 17.32 -20.94 7.58
CA PHE A 586 18.11 -20.30 6.55
C PHE A 586 17.54 -20.57 5.14
N ILE A 587 17.33 -21.84 4.78
CA ILE A 587 16.74 -22.21 3.48
C ILE A 587 15.36 -21.57 3.31
N ARG A 588 14.52 -21.57 4.36
CA ARG A 588 13.19 -20.95 4.32
C ARG A 588 13.26 -19.45 4.02
N ARG A 589 14.18 -18.71 4.64
CA ARG A 589 14.31 -17.25 4.47
C ARG A 589 14.88 -16.86 3.11
N TYR A 590 15.76 -17.68 2.57
CA TYR A 590 16.45 -17.45 1.30
C TYR A 590 16.03 -18.43 0.21
N LYS A 591 14.80 -18.95 0.26
CA LYS A 591 14.28 -19.94 -0.70
C LYS A 591 14.45 -19.53 -2.16
N TRP A 592 14.46 -18.22 -2.43
CA TRP A 592 14.69 -17.66 -3.76
C TRP A 592 16.07 -18.04 -4.33
N ALA A 593 17.07 -18.36 -3.49
CA ALA A 593 18.43 -18.72 -3.89
C ALA A 593 18.64 -20.23 -4.08
N PHE A 594 17.60 -21.03 -3.86
CA PHE A 594 17.63 -22.51 -3.91
C PHE A 594 16.55 -23.06 -4.86
N LEU A 595 16.11 -22.24 -5.81
CA LEU A 595 15.17 -22.67 -6.84
C LEU A 595 15.88 -23.62 -7.83
N PRO A 596 15.26 -24.75 -8.24
CA PRO A 596 15.86 -25.71 -9.17
C PRO A 596 16.33 -25.09 -10.49
N GLU A 597 15.70 -24.00 -10.93
CA GLU A 597 16.05 -23.27 -12.15
C GLU A 597 17.48 -22.69 -12.12
N TYR A 598 18.08 -22.51 -10.93
CA TYR A 598 19.51 -22.14 -10.84
C TYR A 598 20.43 -23.24 -11.35
N ASP A 599 20.04 -24.51 -11.28
CA ASP A 599 20.86 -25.64 -11.74
C ASP A 599 21.04 -25.65 -13.27
N SER A 600 20.18 -24.92 -14.00
CA SER A 600 20.29 -24.74 -15.45
C SER A 600 21.22 -23.61 -15.88
N ILE A 601 21.78 -22.86 -14.94
CA ILE A 601 22.59 -21.65 -15.19
C ILE A 601 24.06 -22.00 -15.01
N THR A 602 24.89 -21.66 -15.99
CA THR A 602 26.31 -22.07 -16.00
C THR A 602 27.20 -21.17 -15.15
N THR A 603 26.91 -19.88 -15.10
CA THR A 603 27.65 -18.91 -14.31
C THR A 603 27.36 -19.09 -12.82
N ARG A 604 28.42 -19.23 -12.02
CA ARG A 604 28.32 -19.31 -10.55
C ARG A 604 27.61 -18.08 -10.01
N ASP A 605 26.64 -18.30 -9.11
CA ASP A 605 25.99 -17.22 -8.39
C ASP A 605 26.95 -16.57 -7.38
N ALA A 606 27.49 -15.42 -7.75
CA ALA A 606 28.41 -14.63 -6.93
C ALA A 606 27.78 -14.15 -5.61
N ALA A 607 26.45 -14.09 -5.49
CA ALA A 607 25.73 -13.55 -4.33
C ALA A 607 24.80 -14.57 -3.67
N ARG A 608 24.99 -15.86 -3.94
CA ARG A 608 24.26 -16.93 -3.25
C ARG A 608 24.61 -16.90 -1.76
N PRO A 609 23.62 -16.94 -0.85
CA PRO A 609 23.91 -17.06 0.56
C PRO A 609 24.48 -18.46 0.86
N GLU A 610 25.59 -18.52 1.60
CA GLU A 610 26.31 -19.76 1.91
C GLU A 610 26.32 -20.02 3.43
N PHE A 611 25.46 -20.94 3.91
CA PHE A 611 25.38 -21.28 5.34
C PHE A 611 26.67 -21.87 5.91
N SER A 612 27.45 -22.58 5.09
CA SER A 612 28.74 -23.17 5.49
C SER A 612 29.77 -22.12 5.96
N SER A 613 29.71 -20.89 5.42
CA SER A 613 30.59 -19.79 5.80
C SER A 613 30.21 -19.12 7.13
N PHE A 614 28.98 -19.33 7.59
CA PHE A 614 28.42 -18.59 8.72
C PHE A 614 28.99 -19.01 10.07
N LEU A 615 29.01 -20.32 10.37
CA LEU A 615 29.51 -20.82 11.65
C LEU A 615 31.00 -20.50 11.87
N PRO A 616 31.89 -20.65 10.87
CA PRO A 616 33.26 -20.16 10.96
C PRO A 616 33.33 -18.65 11.28
N ALA A 617 32.60 -17.81 10.54
CA ALA A 617 32.60 -16.37 10.76
C ALA A 617 32.10 -15.97 12.16
N CYS A 618 31.13 -16.70 12.71
CA CYS A 618 30.66 -16.49 14.08
C CYS A 618 31.74 -16.77 15.13
N ARG A 619 32.61 -17.77 14.89
CA ARG A 619 33.75 -18.04 15.76
C ARG A 619 34.84 -16.98 15.61
N GLU A 620 35.22 -16.69 14.37
CA GLU A 620 36.25 -15.71 14.04
C GLU A 620 35.95 -14.34 14.65
N ILE A 621 34.72 -13.84 14.52
CA ILE A 621 34.34 -12.52 15.06
C ILE A 621 34.33 -12.48 16.60
N LEU A 622 34.11 -13.62 17.27
CA LEU A 622 34.11 -13.72 18.74
C LEU A 622 35.51 -14.01 19.32
N GLU A 623 36.47 -14.36 18.47
CA GLU A 623 37.87 -14.58 18.80
C GLU A 623 38.77 -13.40 18.42
N ASP A 624 38.33 -12.54 17.49
CA ASP A 624 39.01 -11.31 17.12
C ASP A 624 39.05 -10.33 18.30
N ILE A 625 40.23 -10.18 18.90
CA ILE A 625 40.50 -9.29 20.04
C ILE A 625 40.56 -7.81 19.65
N TYR A 626 40.70 -7.51 18.35
CA TYR A 626 40.79 -6.15 17.83
C TYR A 626 39.45 -5.63 17.31
N PHE A 627 38.46 -6.51 17.16
CA PHE A 627 37.14 -6.13 16.69
C PHE A 627 36.36 -5.31 17.74
N SER A 628 35.90 -4.12 17.33
CA SER A 628 35.16 -3.19 18.18
C SER A 628 33.84 -2.77 17.49
N PRO A 629 32.69 -3.30 17.93
CA PRO A 629 31.38 -2.90 17.41
C PRO A 629 31.14 -1.39 17.55
N SER A 630 31.50 -0.78 18.69
CA SER A 630 31.35 0.66 18.89
C SER A 630 32.19 1.47 17.91
N ASP A 631 33.42 1.05 17.60
CA ASP A 631 34.27 1.80 16.67
C ASP A 631 33.76 1.70 15.24
N ASN A 632 33.21 0.54 14.84
CA ASN A 632 32.49 0.41 13.57
C ASN A 632 31.28 1.35 13.50
N ILE A 633 30.48 1.47 14.56
CA ILE A 633 29.35 2.41 14.60
C ILE A 633 29.83 3.87 14.51
N ARG A 634 30.90 4.24 15.22
CA ARG A 634 31.47 5.60 15.15
C ARG A 634 32.04 5.91 13.76
N LEU A 635 32.72 4.95 13.14
CA LEU A 635 33.23 5.10 11.78
C LEU A 635 32.09 5.24 10.78
N ALA A 636 31.04 4.41 10.89
CA ALA A 636 29.85 4.52 10.05
C ALA A 636 29.18 5.91 10.20
N ARG A 637 29.02 6.37 11.43
CA ARG A 637 28.50 7.71 11.74
C ARG A 637 29.34 8.81 11.09
N LYS A 638 30.67 8.70 11.15
CA LYS A 638 31.60 9.66 10.51
C LYS A 638 31.42 9.66 8.99
N VAL A 639 31.44 8.49 8.34
CA VAL A 639 31.24 8.34 6.90
C VAL A 639 29.91 8.95 6.45
N LEU A 640 28.81 8.68 7.16
CA LEU A 640 27.50 9.28 6.87
C LEU A 640 27.47 10.79 7.08
N SER A 641 28.20 11.31 8.07
CA SER A 641 28.29 12.75 8.34
C SER A 641 29.04 13.47 7.21
N ASP A 642 30.14 12.87 6.74
CA ASP A 642 30.92 13.39 5.61
C ASP A 642 30.10 13.36 4.31
N LEU A 643 29.27 12.32 4.13
CA LEU A 643 28.39 12.17 2.96
C LEU A 643 27.33 13.28 2.86
N ILE A 644 26.77 13.75 3.98
CA ILE A 644 25.79 14.87 3.99
C ILE A 644 26.42 16.18 3.52
N MET A 645 27.73 16.36 3.70
CA MET A 645 28.43 17.58 3.33
C MET A 645 28.77 17.64 1.83
N GLN A 646 28.57 16.54 1.10
CA GLN A 646 28.87 16.47 -0.33
C GLN A 646 27.70 16.99 -1.18
N PRO A 647 27.98 17.77 -2.25
CA PRO A 647 26.94 18.17 -3.19
C PRO A 647 26.34 16.95 -3.90
N CYS A 648 25.01 16.90 -4.01
CA CYS A 648 24.29 15.82 -4.67
C CYS A 648 23.50 16.34 -5.86
N HIS A 649 23.37 15.54 -6.92
CA HIS A 649 22.70 15.91 -8.16
C HIS A 649 21.17 15.69 -8.17
N THR A 650 20.60 15.04 -7.15
CA THR A 650 19.15 14.76 -7.09
C THR A 650 18.38 15.97 -6.56
N ASN A 651 18.25 17.04 -7.35
CA ASN A 651 17.72 18.33 -6.87
C ASN A 651 16.35 18.25 -6.16
N TYR A 652 15.42 17.40 -6.63
CA TYR A 652 14.06 17.33 -6.07
C TYR A 652 13.90 16.45 -4.83
N TRP A 653 14.70 15.38 -4.69
CA TRP A 653 14.65 14.43 -3.56
C TRP A 653 15.85 14.56 -2.63
N TYR A 654 16.67 15.59 -2.81
CA TYR A 654 17.85 15.82 -1.99
C TYR A 654 17.49 15.95 -0.51
N SER A 655 16.42 16.68 -0.19
CA SER A 655 15.94 16.87 1.19
C SER A 655 15.58 15.55 1.87
N GLU A 656 14.87 14.69 1.16
CA GLU A 656 14.36 13.40 1.62
C GLU A 656 15.49 12.37 1.74
N ARG A 657 16.38 12.30 0.73
CA ARG A 657 17.61 11.49 0.79
C ARG A 657 18.48 11.91 1.97
N THR A 658 18.67 13.21 2.18
CA THR A 658 19.44 13.74 3.32
C THR A 658 18.75 13.43 4.65
N LYS A 659 17.42 13.55 4.72
CA LYS A 659 16.65 13.16 5.92
C LYS A 659 16.86 11.68 6.24
N PHE A 660 16.80 10.80 5.25
CA PHE A 660 17.05 9.38 5.45
C PHE A 660 18.48 9.09 5.95
N ILE A 661 19.50 9.79 5.41
CA ILE A 661 20.87 9.68 5.94
C ILE A 661 20.93 10.17 7.40
N ARG A 662 20.29 11.29 7.74
CA ARG A 662 20.22 11.78 9.12
C ARG A 662 19.53 10.79 10.06
N ASP A 663 18.47 10.14 9.61
CA ASP A 663 17.78 9.11 10.39
C ASP A 663 18.70 7.87 10.58
N THR A 664 19.53 7.54 9.59
CA THR A 664 20.58 6.51 9.74
C THR A 664 21.66 6.94 10.74
N ILE A 665 22.09 8.22 10.73
CA ILE A 665 23.02 8.77 11.73
C ILE A 665 22.42 8.67 13.14
N ARG A 666 21.13 8.98 13.32
CA ARG A 666 20.45 8.79 14.62
C ARG A 666 20.40 7.34 15.06
N ALA A 667 20.31 6.39 14.12
CA ALA A 667 20.47 4.97 14.45
C ALA A 667 21.87 4.68 14.98
N CYS A 668 22.92 5.21 14.35
CA CYS A 668 24.29 5.10 14.87
C CYS A 668 24.44 5.73 16.25
N ASP A 669 23.91 6.94 16.47
CA ASP A 669 23.95 7.61 17.78
C ASP A 669 23.27 6.75 18.86
N SER A 670 22.17 6.08 18.52
CA SER A 670 21.48 5.16 19.43
C SER A 670 22.21 3.85 19.68
N LEU A 671 23.26 3.54 18.92
CA LEU A 671 24.08 2.33 18.99
C LEU A 671 25.52 2.62 19.48
N ASP A 672 25.87 3.87 19.80
CA ASP A 672 27.24 4.24 20.24
C ASP A 672 27.65 3.56 21.56
N ALA A 673 26.67 3.18 22.39
CA ALA A 673 26.89 2.46 23.65
C ALA A 673 27.05 0.93 23.49
N LEU A 674 27.18 0.43 22.25
CA LEU A 674 27.57 -0.96 22.02
C LEU A 674 28.98 -1.25 22.62
N PRO A 675 29.31 -2.52 22.90
CA PRO A 675 30.61 -2.87 23.44
C PRO A 675 31.77 -2.45 22.52
N SER A 676 32.89 -2.05 23.13
CA SER A 676 34.14 -1.69 22.44
C SER A 676 35.19 -2.80 22.43
N THR A 677 34.90 -3.94 23.09
CA THR A 677 35.83 -5.07 23.19
C THR A 677 35.09 -6.39 23.06
N THR A 678 35.80 -7.42 22.61
CA THR A 678 35.28 -8.79 22.50
C THR A 678 34.80 -9.35 23.84
N ALA A 679 35.47 -9.00 24.95
CA ALA A 679 35.02 -9.33 26.30
C ALA A 679 33.68 -8.63 26.64
N GLY A 680 33.53 -7.36 26.25
CA GLY A 680 32.28 -6.62 26.36
C GLY A 680 31.15 -7.22 25.52
N ILE A 681 31.43 -7.67 24.30
CA ILE A 681 30.46 -8.41 23.46
C ILE A 681 29.94 -9.64 24.21
N ARG A 682 30.83 -10.37 24.89
CA ARG A 682 30.44 -11.53 25.70
C ARG A 682 29.58 -11.13 26.90
N ALA A 683 29.81 -9.99 27.53
CA ALA A 683 29.05 -9.56 28.71
C ALA A 683 27.76 -8.78 28.38
N PHE A 684 27.54 -8.42 27.11
CA PHE A 684 26.46 -7.53 26.70
C PHE A 684 25.06 -8.15 26.84
N ASP A 685 24.13 -7.43 27.45
CA ASP A 685 22.72 -7.81 27.50
C ASP A 685 22.01 -7.43 26.18
N ILE A 686 21.83 -8.43 25.33
CA ILE A 686 21.20 -8.29 24.02
C ILE A 686 19.71 -7.92 24.15
N GLY A 687 19.08 -8.18 25.31
CA GLY A 687 17.71 -7.75 25.59
C GLY A 687 17.51 -6.23 25.54
N LEU A 688 18.60 -5.46 25.62
CA LEU A 688 18.60 -4.00 25.48
C LEU A 688 18.37 -3.54 24.03
N LEU A 689 18.59 -4.39 23.03
CA LEU A 689 18.33 -4.05 21.63
C LEU A 689 16.85 -4.24 21.29
N LEU A 690 16.20 -3.16 20.89
CA LEU A 690 14.79 -3.12 20.50
C LEU A 690 14.68 -2.97 18.99
N TRP A 691 14.27 -4.04 18.30
CA TRP A 691 13.92 -4.02 16.87
C TRP A 691 12.46 -3.60 16.73
N ASP A 692 12.23 -2.29 16.74
CA ASP A 692 10.94 -1.69 16.44
C ASP A 692 11.12 -0.70 15.28
N PRO A 693 10.62 -1.02 14.08
CA PRO A 693 10.71 -0.15 12.90
C PRO A 693 10.12 1.25 13.10
N THR A 694 9.28 1.45 14.11
CA THR A 694 8.60 2.73 14.39
C THR A 694 9.43 3.68 15.26
N LEU A 695 10.38 3.17 16.06
CA LEU A 695 11.09 3.96 17.07
C LEU A 695 12.16 4.88 16.47
N ASN A 696 13.07 4.34 15.64
CA ASN A 696 14.21 5.10 15.12
C ASN A 696 14.44 4.85 13.62
N HIS A 697 14.82 3.62 13.24
CA HIS A 697 15.16 3.27 11.87
C HIS A 697 14.58 1.90 11.48
N PRO A 698 14.06 1.70 10.26
CA PRO A 698 13.36 0.46 9.88
C PRO A 698 14.24 -0.80 9.89
N TRP A 699 15.56 -0.64 9.82
CA TRP A 699 16.49 -1.77 9.67
C TRP A 699 17.34 -2.08 10.90
N PHE A 700 17.44 -1.12 11.82
CA PHE A 700 18.42 -1.16 12.91
C PHE A 700 17.71 -1.00 14.25
N PRO A 701 18.12 -1.78 15.27
CA PRO A 701 17.54 -1.66 16.59
C PRO A 701 17.92 -0.35 17.26
N THR A 702 17.17 0.00 18.30
CA THR A 702 17.52 1.09 19.22
C THR A 702 17.94 0.49 20.56
N LEU A 703 18.96 1.06 21.22
CA LEU A 703 19.31 0.67 22.60
C LEU A 703 18.30 1.24 23.60
N SER A 704 17.72 0.37 24.43
CA SER A 704 16.85 0.78 25.53
C SER A 704 17.65 1.47 26.63
N SER A 705 17.21 2.65 27.05
CA SER A 705 17.79 3.40 28.18
C SER A 705 17.36 2.86 29.55
N GLN A 706 16.42 1.91 29.61
CA GLN A 706 15.91 1.32 30.85
C GLN A 706 16.32 -0.15 30.95
N GLY A 707 17.25 -0.47 31.83
CA GLY A 707 17.67 -1.85 32.10
C GLY A 707 16.48 -2.74 32.49
N ALA A 708 16.28 -3.83 31.75
CA ALA A 708 15.59 -5.10 32.02
C ALA A 708 14.37 -5.21 32.98
N ARG A 709 13.80 -4.13 33.52
CA ARG A 709 12.73 -4.18 34.55
C ARG A 709 11.31 -4.07 33.98
N SER A 710 11.13 -3.73 32.71
CA SER A 710 9.79 -3.60 32.11
C SER A 710 9.24 -4.90 31.47
N ARG A 711 10.08 -5.89 31.15
CA ARG A 711 9.63 -7.16 30.52
C ARG A 711 8.85 -8.11 31.44
N ARG A 712 8.59 -7.76 32.70
CA ARG A 712 7.65 -8.50 33.58
C ARG A 712 6.21 -7.98 33.55
N ARG A 713 5.87 -7.03 32.69
CA ARG A 713 4.48 -6.56 32.50
C ARG A 713 4.14 -6.36 31.03
N GLN A 714 4.26 -7.41 30.23
CA GLN A 714 3.29 -7.61 29.16
C GLN A 714 2.32 -8.68 29.68
N PRO A 715 0.99 -8.48 29.64
CA PRO A 715 0.10 -9.62 29.76
C PRO A 715 0.46 -10.57 28.61
N ALA A 716 0.63 -11.85 28.93
CA ALA A 716 0.60 -12.87 27.90
C ALA A 716 -0.59 -12.54 26.99
N ARG A 717 -0.37 -12.42 25.68
CA ARG A 717 -1.48 -12.62 24.74
C ARG A 717 -2.16 -13.91 25.18
N PRO A 718 -3.49 -13.97 25.29
CA PRO A 718 -4.13 -15.22 25.67
C PRO A 718 -3.63 -16.27 24.70
N ASP A 719 -2.96 -17.30 25.23
CA ASP A 719 -2.73 -18.53 24.51
C ASP A 719 -4.11 -18.93 23.97
N VAL A 720 -4.26 -18.90 22.66
CA VAL A 720 -5.34 -19.64 22.01
C VAL A 720 -4.96 -21.09 22.24
N ALA A 721 -5.34 -21.59 23.42
CA ALA A 721 -5.37 -23.00 23.70
C ALA A 721 -6.35 -23.59 22.68
N ILE A 722 -5.80 -24.16 21.62
CA ILE A 722 -6.50 -25.17 20.84
C ILE A 722 -6.69 -26.32 21.83
N VAL A 723 -7.86 -26.32 22.47
CA VAL A 723 -8.35 -27.45 23.25
C VAL A 723 -8.65 -28.55 22.23
N ILE A 724 -7.65 -29.36 21.92
CA ILE A 724 -7.89 -30.71 21.41
C ILE A 724 -8.43 -31.50 22.60
N ARG A 725 -9.76 -31.56 22.71
CA ARG A 725 -10.40 -32.62 23.52
C ARG A 725 -10.35 -33.89 22.68
N SER A 726 -9.38 -34.73 22.99
CA SER A 726 -9.47 -36.16 22.73
C SER A 726 -10.68 -36.72 23.49
N ALA A 727 -11.51 -37.48 22.78
CA ALA A 727 -12.62 -38.24 23.33
C ALA A 727 -12.14 -39.27 24.36
N GLU A 728 -12.93 -39.47 25.43
CA GLU A 728 -13.06 -40.74 26.16
C GLU A 728 -14.36 -40.69 27.00
N SER A 729 -15.09 -41.82 26.94
CA SER A 729 -16.45 -42.16 27.42
C SER A 729 -17.65 -41.59 26.66
#